data_AF-I9KCG5-F1
#
_entry.id   AF-I9KCG5-F1
#
_cell.length_a   1.000
_cell.length_b   1.000
_cell.length_c   1.000
_cell.angle_alpha   90.00
_cell.angle_beta   90.00
_cell.angle_gamma   90.00
#
_symmetry.space_group_name_H-M   'P 1'
#
loop_
_entity.id
_entity.type
_entity.pdbx_description
1 polymer ?
#
loop_
_entity_poly.entity_id
_entity_poly.type
_entity_poly.pdbx_seq_one_letter_code
_entity_poly.pdbx_strand_id
1 'polypeptide(L)'
;MTVVDQAERLDFVGEPFDPLAFAAPAPGPAAAPPSAQSPPPSQSAPSPHAETHPAETNPTETNPTELIRQLRATTVTAHASALRAQAALQLRVLAGLDGASARPVGPAPALPPAPALPRAPAAPVGLPPAPARPRVTTEASFKPLARSAVRALGPADLDRLARGGIADVLGAPYDTDGHDRSVRLAAAGGLLLASVEAVELRGGRCGRGLVRARLVGPAPHGEGLVEAAAQAARLFAVYLGLHLCLLDAHFVDGAGALLELAGPDPIGAAAGEVELVVEVTDIDLVPRPALRADAEIRVVGRGEVLARVTDVAVGLREGDGRPVGPGPGGTTPVWLGRANRFGDRAMLSEFHMAHFCRGDQAIALGPEFAGYTGRKATRLPSGGLLLVDRVLEVHGTRGDPASLAGGAWHVTEYDAPADSWYFADTANASMPNCVYMETSLQAALMVGYYLGATLGDPAASVSLRNLGGTARVLREVDLRDATIRQHSTLLSTTDMPGSSLQSFAYTLSADGEPFYEGETMFGYFSDAALANQTGLDAGRSVPTWLDATSPRPATRTLDVAARRADPAARLCARGHLALLDTLDVVDGGGRYGEGYLHAVRTIDPDDWFFARHFHLDPVIPGSLGVETVIQAMQEWLLDSPYAEGLVDPAFVLPVDAPFTWKYRGQFLPTDGETRLEVHLKEIRRAPGRVRVTADASVWKPGLRIYELIDVAVELRTDGAAPW
;
A
#
# COMPACT_ATOMS: atom_id res chain seq x y z
N MET A 1 -55.99 -8.66 25.20
CA MET A 1 -54.64 -8.57 25.79
C MET A 1 -53.80 -9.68 25.15
N THR A 2 -53.45 -9.41 23.90
CA THR A 2 -52.71 -10.24 22.92
C THR A 2 -52.53 -9.30 21.71
N VAL A 3 -51.39 -9.36 21.00
CA VAL A 3 -50.94 -8.59 19.80
C VAL A 3 -49.55 -7.96 20.10
N VAL A 4 -48.48 -8.04 19.31
CA VAL A 4 -48.15 -8.69 18.02
C VAL A 4 -46.62 -8.85 17.99
N ASP A 5 -46.14 -10.00 17.50
CA ASP A 5 -44.75 -10.26 17.11
C ASP A 5 -44.74 -10.46 15.59
N GLN A 6 -44.07 -9.58 14.86
CA GLN A 6 -43.77 -9.72 13.43
C GLN A 6 -42.42 -9.06 13.15
N ALA A 7 -41.35 -9.86 13.20
CA ALA A 7 -40.11 -9.55 12.51
C ALA A 7 -40.28 -9.93 11.03
N GLU A 8 -40.22 -8.93 10.14
CA GLU A 8 -40.14 -9.12 8.70
C GLU A 8 -38.85 -9.88 8.35
N ARG A 9 -39.00 -11.13 7.91
CA ARG A 9 -37.99 -11.82 7.11
C ARG A 9 -38.01 -11.16 5.73
N LEU A 10 -36.86 -10.63 5.30
CA LEU A 10 -36.61 -10.37 3.89
C LEU A 10 -36.53 -11.71 3.16
N ASP A 11 -37.66 -12.15 2.61
CA ASP A 11 -37.70 -13.30 1.71
C ASP A 11 -36.93 -12.97 0.42
N PHE A 12 -35.93 -13.79 0.12
CA PHE A 12 -35.22 -13.78 -1.15
C PHE A 12 -36.18 -14.12 -2.29
N VAL A 13 -36.58 -13.11 -3.09
CA VAL A 13 -37.38 -13.30 -4.31
C VAL A 13 -36.43 -13.47 -5.49
N GLY A 14 -35.75 -14.62 -5.52
CA GLY A 14 -34.93 -15.07 -6.65
C GLY A 14 -35.04 -16.58 -6.79
N GLU A 15 -35.17 -17.07 -8.01
CA GLU A 15 -35.07 -18.52 -8.29
C GLU A 15 -33.70 -19.03 -7.82
N PRO A 16 -33.62 -20.11 -7.02
CA PRO A 16 -32.36 -20.76 -6.68
C PRO A 16 -31.65 -21.20 -7.96
N PHE A 17 -30.38 -20.81 -8.11
CA PHE A 17 -29.56 -21.29 -9.22
C PHE A 17 -29.32 -22.80 -9.07
N ASP A 18 -29.92 -23.59 -9.97
CA ASP A 18 -29.68 -25.03 -10.11
C ASP A 18 -28.57 -25.29 -11.15
N PRO A 19 -27.35 -25.67 -10.73
CA PRO A 19 -26.24 -25.95 -11.64
C PRO A 19 -26.40 -27.26 -12.43
N LEU A 20 -27.47 -28.04 -12.25
CA LEU A 20 -27.71 -29.33 -12.92
C LEU A 20 -28.82 -29.30 -13.97
N ALA A 21 -29.55 -28.19 -14.13
CA ALA A 21 -30.65 -28.06 -15.10
C ALA A 21 -30.21 -28.10 -16.58
N PHE A 22 -28.90 -28.10 -16.89
CA PHE A 22 -28.36 -28.18 -18.25
C PHE A 22 -27.66 -29.52 -18.58
N ALA A 23 -27.76 -30.53 -17.71
CA ALA A 23 -27.25 -31.87 -17.99
C ALA A 23 -28.35 -32.82 -18.50
N ALA A 24 -29.02 -32.46 -19.60
CA ALA A 24 -29.83 -33.39 -20.37
C ALA A 24 -29.08 -33.78 -21.65
N PRO A 25 -28.71 -35.06 -21.86
CA PRO A 25 -28.05 -35.50 -23.08
C PRO A 25 -29.01 -35.45 -24.28
N ALA A 26 -28.51 -35.04 -25.44
CA ALA A 26 -29.25 -35.11 -26.70
C ALA A 26 -29.67 -36.58 -27.02
N PRO A 27 -30.86 -36.81 -27.60
CA PRO A 27 -31.32 -38.16 -27.92
C PRO A 27 -30.49 -38.75 -29.07
N GLY A 28 -29.89 -39.92 -28.82
CA GLY A 28 -29.10 -40.67 -29.81
C GLY A 28 -29.97 -41.37 -30.88
N PRO A 29 -29.39 -41.72 -32.04
CA PRO A 29 -30.10 -42.40 -33.12
C PRO A 29 -30.36 -43.89 -32.81
N ALA A 30 -31.45 -44.41 -33.37
CA ALA A 30 -32.06 -45.71 -33.07
C ALA A 30 -31.22 -46.94 -33.48
N ALA A 31 -31.43 -48.04 -32.73
CA ALA A 31 -30.69 -49.29 -32.76
C ALA A 31 -31.00 -50.23 -33.95
N ALA A 32 -30.03 -51.11 -34.26
CA ALA A 32 -30.20 -52.35 -35.03
C ALA A 32 -29.36 -53.50 -34.38
N PRO A 33 -29.71 -54.79 -34.59
CA PRO A 33 -29.66 -55.86 -33.56
C PRO A 33 -28.40 -56.79 -33.60
N PRO A 34 -28.26 -57.79 -32.70
CA PRO A 34 -26.95 -58.28 -32.23
C PRO A 34 -26.47 -59.60 -32.88
N SER A 35 -25.16 -59.88 -32.83
CA SER A 35 -24.61 -61.23 -32.56
C SER A 35 -23.06 -61.29 -32.43
N ALA A 36 -22.63 -61.72 -31.24
CA ALA A 36 -21.76 -62.87 -30.90
C ALA A 36 -20.26 -62.98 -31.35
N GLN A 37 -19.45 -63.30 -30.31
CA GLN A 37 -18.22 -64.12 -30.22
C GLN A 37 -16.83 -63.44 -30.12
N SER A 38 -16.17 -63.67 -28.98
CA SER A 38 -14.73 -63.52 -28.66
C SER A 38 -13.92 -64.77 -29.11
N PRO A 39 -12.57 -64.95 -28.95
CA PRO A 39 -11.55 -64.18 -28.20
C PRO A 39 -10.15 -64.10 -28.93
N PRO A 40 -8.97 -64.05 -28.25
CA PRO A 40 -8.00 -62.95 -28.25
C PRO A 40 -6.70 -63.22 -29.08
N PRO A 41 -5.76 -62.25 -29.22
CA PRO A 41 -4.40 -62.57 -29.64
C PRO A 41 -3.38 -62.48 -28.50
N SER A 42 -2.50 -63.46 -28.51
CA SER A 42 -1.30 -63.65 -27.71
C SER A 42 -0.15 -62.72 -28.12
N GLN A 43 0.73 -62.45 -27.16
CA GLN A 43 1.99 -61.73 -27.31
C GLN A 43 2.99 -62.50 -28.19
N SER A 44 3.71 -61.79 -29.07
CA SER A 44 5.12 -62.05 -29.38
C SER A 44 5.72 -60.93 -30.26
N ALA A 45 6.86 -60.39 -29.83
CA ALA A 45 7.87 -59.69 -30.65
C ALA A 45 8.97 -60.71 -31.04
N PRO A 46 10.09 -60.42 -31.76
CA PRO A 46 10.56 -59.16 -32.41
C PRO A 46 11.24 -59.29 -33.83
N SER A 47 11.30 -58.17 -34.58
CA SER A 47 12.35 -57.69 -35.56
C SER A 47 12.68 -58.51 -36.85
N PRO A 48 13.40 -58.02 -37.90
CA PRO A 48 13.96 -56.68 -38.23
C PRO A 48 13.83 -56.18 -39.72
N HIS A 49 14.23 -54.91 -39.95
CA HIS A 49 14.79 -54.26 -41.18
C HIS A 49 14.20 -54.47 -42.60
N ALA A 50 13.72 -53.37 -43.20
CA ALA A 50 14.09 -52.93 -44.57
C ALA A 50 13.70 -51.46 -44.81
N GLU A 51 14.66 -50.64 -45.24
CA GLU A 51 14.49 -49.24 -45.68
C GLU A 51 14.02 -49.16 -47.13
N THR A 52 13.14 -48.20 -47.49
CA THR A 52 13.42 -47.05 -48.39
C THR A 52 12.13 -46.36 -48.95
N HIS A 53 11.88 -45.12 -48.46
CA HIS A 53 11.42 -43.87 -49.12
C HIS A 53 10.14 -43.78 -50.01
N PRO A 54 9.61 -42.56 -50.28
CA PRO A 54 8.93 -41.64 -49.35
C PRO A 54 7.55 -41.20 -49.92
N ALA A 55 6.58 -40.87 -49.05
CA ALA A 55 5.38 -40.15 -49.47
C ALA A 55 5.44 -38.72 -48.91
N GLU A 56 5.61 -37.76 -49.82
CA GLU A 56 5.45 -36.33 -49.55
C GLU A 56 4.05 -36.05 -48.99
N THR A 57 3.99 -35.39 -47.83
CA THR A 57 2.78 -34.76 -47.32
C THR A 57 3.02 -33.28 -47.09
N ASN A 58 2.07 -32.50 -47.60
CA ASN A 58 2.04 -31.04 -47.63
C ASN A 58 2.28 -30.38 -46.26
N PRO A 59 2.87 -29.17 -46.25
CA PRO A 59 2.99 -28.35 -45.06
C PRO A 59 1.64 -27.66 -44.74
N THR A 60 1.47 -27.31 -43.46
CA THR A 60 0.47 -26.41 -42.82
C THR A 60 -0.74 -27.06 -42.14
N GLU A 61 -0.61 -27.22 -40.82
CA GLU A 61 -1.43 -26.49 -39.83
C GLU A 61 -0.68 -26.51 -38.50
N THR A 62 0.17 -25.50 -38.26
CA THR A 62 0.84 -25.35 -36.97
C THR A 62 -0.17 -24.73 -36.01
N ASN A 63 -0.67 -25.51 -35.05
CA ASN A 63 -1.58 -25.02 -34.01
C ASN A 63 -0.93 -23.81 -33.29
N PRO A 64 -1.51 -22.60 -33.36
CA PRO A 64 -0.95 -21.39 -32.74
C PRO A 64 -0.67 -21.57 -31.25
N THR A 65 -1.48 -22.39 -30.57
CA THR A 65 -1.36 -22.70 -29.15
C THR A 65 -0.10 -23.53 -28.86
N GLU A 66 0.26 -24.44 -29.76
CA GLU A 66 1.48 -25.26 -29.63
C GLU A 66 2.74 -24.42 -29.87
N LEU A 67 2.67 -23.52 -30.86
CA LEU A 67 3.72 -22.55 -31.17
C LEU A 67 3.99 -21.61 -30.00
N ILE A 68 2.92 -21.06 -29.38
CA ILE A 68 3.02 -20.20 -28.19
C ILE A 68 3.59 -20.99 -27.00
N ARG A 69 3.19 -22.25 -26.82
CA ARG A 69 3.71 -23.10 -25.75
C ARG A 69 5.20 -23.41 -25.94
N GLN A 70 5.62 -23.73 -27.16
CA GLN A 70 7.03 -23.93 -27.51
C GLN A 70 7.85 -22.64 -27.31
N LEU A 71 7.36 -21.50 -27.80
CA LEU A 71 8.02 -20.20 -27.59
C LEU A 71 8.20 -19.88 -26.11
N ARG A 72 7.17 -20.11 -25.28
CA ARG A 72 7.25 -19.92 -23.83
C ARG A 72 8.28 -20.86 -23.20
N ALA A 73 8.26 -22.15 -23.54
CA ALA A 73 9.20 -23.13 -23.02
C ALA A 73 10.65 -22.80 -23.41
N THR A 74 10.89 -22.42 -24.66
CA THR A 74 12.22 -22.02 -25.15
C THR A 74 12.70 -20.74 -24.48
N THR A 75 11.82 -19.75 -24.30
CA THR A 75 12.17 -18.48 -23.64
C THR A 75 12.52 -18.70 -22.17
N VAL A 76 11.73 -19.49 -21.44
CA VAL A 76 12.00 -19.85 -20.03
C VAL A 76 13.33 -20.60 -19.92
N THR A 77 13.61 -21.54 -20.84
CA THR A 77 14.87 -22.30 -20.85
C THR A 77 16.07 -21.40 -21.15
N ALA A 78 15.95 -20.47 -22.10
CA ALA A 78 16.99 -19.50 -22.42
C ALA A 78 17.27 -18.56 -21.24
N HIS A 79 16.22 -18.07 -20.58
CA HIS A 79 16.36 -17.20 -19.41
C HIS A 79 17.03 -17.92 -18.23
N ALA A 80 16.61 -19.17 -17.94
CA ALA A 80 17.25 -19.99 -16.91
C ALA A 80 18.74 -20.27 -17.23
N SER A 81 19.09 -20.45 -18.51
CA SER A 81 20.47 -20.61 -18.95
C SER A 81 21.29 -19.34 -18.73
N ALA A 82 20.74 -18.16 -19.07
CA ALA A 82 21.40 -16.87 -18.87
C ALA A 82 21.66 -16.59 -17.37
N LEU A 83 20.69 -16.86 -16.50
CA LEU A 83 20.85 -16.71 -15.05
C LEU A 83 21.93 -17.64 -14.48
N ARG A 84 22.00 -18.89 -14.94
CA ARG A 84 23.07 -19.83 -14.53
C ARG A 84 24.45 -19.35 -15.01
N ALA A 85 24.55 -18.82 -16.23
CA ALA A 85 25.80 -18.27 -16.75
C ALA A 85 26.25 -17.03 -15.96
N GLN A 86 25.32 -16.14 -15.60
CA GLN A 86 25.60 -14.98 -14.77
C GLN A 86 26.08 -15.38 -13.36
N ALA A 87 25.40 -16.33 -12.72
CA ALA A 87 25.81 -16.84 -11.41
C ALA A 87 27.20 -17.50 -11.46
N ALA A 88 27.50 -18.28 -12.50
CA ALA A 88 28.82 -18.87 -12.71
C ALA A 88 29.92 -17.82 -12.91
N LEU A 89 29.62 -16.71 -13.61
CA LEU A 89 30.55 -15.60 -13.80
C LEU A 89 30.83 -14.88 -12.47
N GLN A 90 29.79 -14.60 -11.69
CA GLN A 90 29.91 -13.96 -10.36
C GLN A 90 30.74 -14.81 -9.40
N LEU A 91 30.50 -16.13 -9.38
CA LEU A 91 31.28 -17.06 -8.56
C LEU A 91 32.76 -17.12 -8.98
N ARG A 92 33.07 -17.01 -10.28
CA ARG A 92 34.46 -16.92 -10.76
C ARG A 92 35.14 -15.60 -10.37
N VAL A 93 34.41 -14.50 -10.39
CA VAL A 93 34.93 -13.20 -9.93
C VAL A 93 35.22 -13.24 -8.43
N LEU A 94 34.29 -13.79 -7.63
CA LEU A 94 34.48 -14.01 -6.19
C LEU A 94 35.68 -14.92 -5.89
N ALA A 95 35.81 -16.05 -6.60
CA ALA A 95 36.95 -16.96 -6.45
C ALA A 95 38.29 -16.31 -6.87
N GLY A 96 38.27 -15.33 -7.78
CA GLY A 96 39.44 -14.55 -8.17
C GLY A 96 39.87 -13.51 -7.14
N LEU A 97 38.95 -13.09 -6.26
CA LEU A 97 39.23 -12.13 -5.19
C LEU A 97 39.84 -12.82 -3.95
N ASP A 98 39.51 -14.08 -3.69
CA ASP A 98 40.08 -14.87 -2.58
C ASP A 98 41.52 -15.39 -2.84
N GLY A 99 42.00 -15.30 -4.08
CA GLY A 99 43.34 -15.78 -4.48
C GLY A 99 44.46 -14.73 -4.47
N ALA A 100 44.16 -13.45 -4.22
CA ALA A 100 45.14 -12.36 -4.32
C ALA A 100 45.80 -12.04 -2.96
N SER A 101 46.56 -13.00 -2.42
CA SER A 101 47.59 -12.71 -1.41
C SER A 101 48.96 -12.56 -2.08
N ALA A 102 49.52 -11.36 -1.90
CA ALA A 102 50.90 -10.92 -2.07
C ALA A 102 51.88 -11.77 -2.93
N ARG A 103 52.31 -11.20 -4.06
CA ARG A 103 53.62 -11.49 -4.67
C ARG A 103 54.48 -10.22 -4.71
N PRO A 104 55.75 -10.28 -4.30
CA PRO A 104 56.65 -9.12 -4.34
C PRO A 104 57.08 -8.86 -5.79
N VAL A 105 56.85 -7.63 -6.26
CA VAL A 105 57.32 -7.14 -7.57
C VAL A 105 58.72 -6.57 -7.38
N GLY A 106 59.69 -7.09 -8.14
CA GLY A 106 61.07 -6.58 -8.18
C GLY A 106 61.17 -5.15 -8.77
N PRO A 107 62.28 -4.44 -8.56
CA PRO A 107 62.36 -3.02 -8.85
C PRO A 107 62.39 -2.76 -10.37
N ALA A 108 61.50 -1.89 -10.84
CA ALA A 108 61.52 -1.33 -12.18
C ALA A 108 62.52 -0.14 -12.25
N PRO A 109 63.16 0.10 -13.41
CA PRO A 109 64.21 1.11 -13.54
C PRO A 109 63.64 2.53 -13.50
N ALA A 110 64.42 3.45 -12.92
CA ALA A 110 64.05 4.84 -12.69
C ALA A 110 63.94 5.64 -14.00
N LEU A 111 62.82 6.35 -14.16
CA LEU A 111 62.64 7.42 -15.14
C LEU A 111 63.22 8.75 -14.59
N PRO A 112 63.75 9.64 -15.46
CA PRO A 112 64.35 10.90 -15.02
C PRO A 112 63.27 11.88 -14.51
N PRO A 113 63.64 12.80 -13.59
CA PRO A 113 62.67 13.69 -12.97
C PRO A 113 62.20 14.76 -13.97
N ALA A 114 60.88 14.94 -14.05
CA ALA A 114 60.27 16.07 -14.75
C ALA A 114 60.50 17.38 -13.96
N PRO A 115 60.68 18.52 -14.64
CA PRO A 115 60.92 19.80 -13.96
C PRO A 115 59.69 20.23 -13.16
N ALA A 116 59.93 20.69 -11.93
CA ALA A 116 58.90 21.16 -11.02
C ALA A 116 58.26 22.46 -11.55
N LEU A 117 56.97 22.40 -11.88
CA LEU A 117 56.15 23.59 -12.03
C LEU A 117 55.83 24.16 -10.64
N PRO A 118 55.84 25.49 -10.47
CA PRO A 118 55.50 26.10 -9.19
C PRO A 118 54.05 25.75 -8.81
N ARG A 119 53.87 25.10 -7.65
CA ARG A 119 52.56 24.89 -7.05
C ARG A 119 51.98 26.25 -6.67
N ALA A 120 50.96 26.70 -7.41
CA ALA A 120 50.02 27.68 -6.90
C ALA A 120 49.38 27.12 -5.62
N PRO A 121 49.09 27.95 -4.60
CA PRO A 121 48.32 27.49 -3.44
C PRO A 121 46.97 26.97 -3.94
N ALA A 122 46.70 25.69 -3.69
CA ALA A 122 45.39 25.13 -3.98
C ALA A 122 44.37 25.90 -3.13
N ALA A 123 43.42 26.56 -3.78
CA ALA A 123 42.23 27.03 -3.10
C ALA A 123 41.58 25.81 -2.40
N PRO A 124 41.00 25.94 -1.20
CA PRO A 124 40.29 24.83 -0.59
C PRO A 124 39.15 24.43 -1.54
N VAL A 125 39.33 23.29 -2.20
CA VAL A 125 38.30 22.72 -3.07
C VAL A 125 37.34 22.02 -2.12
N GLY A 126 36.26 22.72 -1.74
CA GLY A 126 35.16 22.10 -1.01
C GLY A 126 34.66 20.85 -1.75
N LEU A 127 34.13 19.88 -1.01
CA LEU A 127 33.58 18.67 -1.60
C LEU A 127 32.48 19.01 -2.62
N PRO A 128 32.42 18.33 -3.78
CA PRO A 128 31.34 18.54 -4.75
C PRO A 128 29.97 18.23 -4.13
N PRO A 129 28.87 18.82 -4.63
CA PRO A 129 27.54 18.56 -4.11
C PRO A 129 27.21 17.06 -4.15
N ALA A 130 26.46 16.59 -3.15
CA ALA A 130 26.05 15.19 -3.07
C ALA A 130 25.22 14.82 -4.32
N PRO A 131 25.30 13.56 -4.79
CA PRO A 131 24.50 13.10 -5.92
C PRO A 131 23.00 13.32 -5.63
N ALA A 132 22.28 13.82 -6.64
CA ALA A 132 20.85 14.08 -6.52
C ALA A 132 20.08 12.76 -6.41
N ARG A 133 19.21 12.66 -5.40
CA ARG A 133 18.20 11.61 -5.29
C ARG A 133 16.82 12.24 -5.54
N PRO A 134 15.88 11.54 -6.20
CA PRO A 134 14.54 12.07 -6.42
C PRO A 134 13.82 12.30 -5.09
N ARG A 135 13.14 13.44 -4.98
CA ARG A 135 12.30 13.74 -3.82
C ARG A 135 11.10 12.82 -3.79
N VAL A 136 10.78 12.24 -2.63
CA VAL A 136 9.58 11.41 -2.48
C VAL A 136 8.32 12.26 -2.52
N THR A 137 7.24 11.69 -3.06
CA THR A 137 5.90 12.26 -2.93
C THR A 137 5.41 12.16 -1.48
N THR A 138 4.35 12.89 -1.14
CA THR A 138 3.70 12.79 0.18
C THR A 138 3.11 11.39 0.42
N GLU A 139 2.68 10.69 -0.63
CA GLU A 139 2.20 9.29 -0.56
C GLU A 139 3.32 8.33 -0.16
N ALA A 140 4.48 8.43 -0.81
CA ALA A 140 5.62 7.52 -0.59
C ALA A 140 6.43 7.85 0.68
N SER A 141 5.94 8.81 1.44
CA SER A 141 6.61 9.44 2.57
C SER A 141 6.29 8.66 3.85
N PHE A 142 7.31 8.26 4.61
CA PHE A 142 7.12 7.44 5.81
C PHE A 142 6.14 8.10 6.79
N LYS A 143 5.15 7.37 7.28
CA LYS A 143 4.22 7.83 8.32
C LYS A 143 4.87 7.61 9.69
N PRO A 144 5.20 8.67 10.45
CA PRO A 144 5.73 8.51 11.81
C PRO A 144 4.77 7.72 12.69
N LEU A 145 5.31 6.80 13.49
CA LEU A 145 4.55 5.93 14.39
C LEU A 145 4.15 6.64 15.68
N ALA A 146 4.86 7.72 16.00
CA ALA A 146 4.50 8.69 17.01
C ALA A 146 4.88 10.08 16.49
N ARG A 147 4.26 11.12 17.06
CA ARG A 147 4.51 12.51 16.69
C ARG A 147 4.81 13.34 17.93
N SER A 148 5.76 14.24 17.79
CA SER A 148 6.11 15.25 18.79
C SER A 148 5.98 16.65 18.21
N ALA A 149 5.55 17.59 19.05
CA ALA A 149 5.60 19.02 18.73
C ALA A 149 7.03 19.58 18.86
N VAL A 150 7.94 18.86 19.55
CA VAL A 150 9.34 19.26 19.71
C VAL A 150 10.05 19.19 18.36
N ARG A 151 10.71 20.28 17.98
CA ARG A 151 11.47 20.40 16.71
C ARG A 151 12.93 20.80 16.90
N ALA A 152 13.30 21.18 18.12
CA ALA A 152 14.65 21.56 18.52
C ALA A 152 14.91 21.03 19.94
N LEU A 153 16.15 20.69 20.27
CA LEU A 153 16.56 20.07 21.52
C LEU A 153 17.81 20.75 22.06
N GLY A 154 17.76 21.18 23.31
CA GLY A 154 18.92 21.73 24.01
C GLY A 154 19.79 20.64 24.66
N PRO A 155 20.92 21.01 25.27
CA PRO A 155 21.81 20.06 25.94
C PRO A 155 21.10 19.22 27.01
N ALA A 156 20.22 19.83 27.81
CA ALA A 156 19.48 19.13 28.86
C ALA A 156 18.51 18.07 28.32
N ASP A 157 17.93 18.30 27.15
CA ASP A 157 17.02 17.34 26.50
C ASP A 157 17.82 16.15 25.95
N LEU A 158 18.96 16.43 25.30
CA LEU A 158 19.86 15.39 24.80
C LEU A 158 20.39 14.52 25.94
N ASP A 159 20.77 15.11 27.08
CA ASP A 159 21.20 14.37 28.28
C ASP A 159 20.10 13.48 28.87
N ARG A 160 18.82 13.88 28.74
CA ARG A 160 17.68 13.03 29.14
C ARG A 160 17.50 11.88 28.15
N LEU A 161 17.52 12.16 26.84
CA LEU A 161 17.43 11.14 25.80
C LEU A 161 18.57 10.10 25.92
N ALA A 162 19.80 10.54 26.20
CA ALA A 162 20.94 9.66 26.42
C ALA A 162 20.80 8.76 27.65
N ARG A 163 19.96 9.13 28.62
CA ARG A 163 19.63 8.30 29.78
C ARG A 163 18.36 7.46 29.58
N GLY A 164 17.74 7.51 28.40
CA GLY A 164 16.51 6.79 28.07
C GLY A 164 15.21 7.52 28.44
N GLY A 165 15.27 8.79 28.82
CA GLY A 165 14.09 9.61 29.11
C GLY A 165 13.42 10.12 27.82
N ILE A 166 12.93 9.22 26.98
CA ILE A 166 12.36 9.55 25.66
C ILE A 166 11.04 10.29 25.81
N ALA A 167 10.09 9.72 26.54
CA ALA A 167 8.76 10.32 26.77
C ALA A 167 8.85 11.67 27.50
N ASP A 168 9.82 11.85 28.41
CA ASP A 168 10.06 13.11 29.12
C ASP A 168 10.44 14.27 28.19
N VAL A 169 10.92 13.96 26.98
CA VAL A 169 11.38 14.93 25.99
C VAL A 169 10.41 15.02 24.82
N LEU A 170 9.97 13.90 24.27
CA LEU A 170 9.15 13.86 23.06
C LEU A 170 7.64 13.81 23.34
N GLY A 171 7.23 13.53 24.58
CA GLY A 171 5.85 13.50 25.05
C GLY A 171 5.26 12.11 25.21
N ALA A 172 4.02 12.07 25.72
CA ALA A 172 3.30 10.85 26.09
C ALA A 172 3.19 9.77 24.98
N PRO A 173 3.05 10.10 23.67
CA PRO A 173 3.01 9.07 22.61
C PRO A 173 4.27 8.21 22.48
N TYR A 174 5.36 8.58 23.16
CA TYR A 174 6.63 7.85 23.20
C TYR A 174 6.82 7.08 24.51
N ASP A 175 5.82 7.01 25.39
CA ASP A 175 5.89 6.26 26.63
C ASP A 175 5.75 4.75 26.35
N THR A 176 6.70 3.99 26.88
CA THR A 176 6.79 2.53 26.74
C THR A 176 6.72 1.82 28.09
N ASP A 177 6.26 2.49 29.15
CA ASP A 177 6.16 1.90 30.50
C ASP A 177 7.51 1.30 30.96
N GLY A 178 8.62 2.00 30.65
CA GLY A 178 9.97 1.60 31.03
C GLY A 178 10.67 0.56 30.15
N HIS A 179 10.05 0.05 29.09
CA HIS A 179 10.64 -0.96 28.20
C HIS A 179 11.74 -0.42 27.26
N ASP A 180 11.72 0.85 26.86
CA ASP A 180 12.76 1.44 26.00
C ASP A 180 13.97 1.99 26.77
N ARG A 181 14.18 1.50 27.99
CA ARG A 181 15.39 1.82 28.77
C ARG A 181 16.67 1.25 28.18
N SER A 182 16.66 0.50 27.08
CA SER A 182 17.87 0.12 26.34
C SER A 182 18.11 0.99 25.09
N VAL A 183 17.11 1.79 24.67
CA VAL A 183 17.25 2.72 23.55
C VAL A 183 18.13 3.89 23.99
N ARG A 184 19.30 4.00 23.37
CA ARG A 184 20.34 4.98 23.72
C ARG A 184 20.86 5.66 22.48
N LEU A 185 20.89 6.99 22.50
CA LEU A 185 21.42 7.77 21.38
C LEU A 185 22.93 7.57 21.22
N ALA A 186 23.66 7.41 22.33
CA ALA A 186 25.11 7.25 22.35
C ALA A 186 25.50 5.89 22.92
N ALA A 187 26.57 5.31 22.38
CA ALA A 187 27.29 4.19 22.98
C ALA A 187 28.13 4.67 24.19
N ALA A 188 29.04 3.82 24.68
CA ALA A 188 29.87 4.09 25.86
C ALA A 188 30.73 5.38 25.79
N GLY A 189 30.88 5.99 24.61
CA GLY A 189 31.66 7.22 24.38
C GLY A 189 30.94 8.54 24.70
N GLY A 190 29.65 8.53 25.03
CA GLY A 190 28.87 9.73 25.35
C GLY A 190 28.36 10.52 24.13
N LEU A 191 27.63 11.61 24.37
CA LEU A 191 27.03 12.43 23.33
C LEU A 191 28.06 13.32 22.63
N LEU A 192 27.99 13.36 21.29
CA LEU A 192 28.76 14.26 20.43
C LEU A 192 27.90 15.41 19.88
N LEU A 193 26.59 15.37 20.12
CA LEU A 193 25.66 16.43 19.78
C LEU A 193 25.50 17.39 20.96
N ALA A 194 25.74 18.69 20.73
CA ALA A 194 25.55 19.73 21.73
C ALA A 194 24.11 20.28 21.74
N SER A 195 23.51 20.42 20.55
CA SER A 195 22.11 20.83 20.36
C SER A 195 21.57 20.27 19.06
N VAL A 196 20.25 20.16 18.95
CA VAL A 196 19.54 19.93 17.68
C VAL A 196 18.71 21.17 17.39
N GLU A 197 19.04 21.86 16.31
CA GLU A 197 18.40 23.12 15.91
C GLU A 197 17.09 22.89 15.14
N ALA A 198 17.00 21.76 14.42
CA ALA A 198 15.81 21.44 13.63
C ALA A 198 15.66 19.92 13.41
N VAL A 199 14.43 19.44 13.52
CA VAL A 199 13.97 18.12 13.07
C VAL A 199 12.79 18.29 12.10
N GLU A 200 13.00 17.98 10.82
CA GLU A 200 12.00 18.15 9.76
C GLU A 200 11.61 16.79 9.17
N LEU A 201 10.34 16.38 9.30
CA LEU A 201 9.87 15.07 8.82
C LEU A 201 9.93 14.90 7.29
N ARG A 202 9.77 16.02 6.56
CA ARG A 202 9.77 16.08 5.08
C ARG A 202 10.92 16.92 4.54
N GLY A 203 11.92 17.17 5.39
CA GLY A 203 13.10 17.97 5.05
C GLY A 203 14.11 17.19 4.21
N GLY A 204 15.15 17.89 3.78
CA GLY A 204 16.21 17.34 2.92
C GLY A 204 15.85 17.32 1.44
N ARG A 205 16.84 16.98 0.60
CA ARG A 205 16.70 16.91 -0.87
C ARG A 205 15.77 15.75 -1.27
N CYS A 206 15.84 14.64 -0.55
CA CYS A 206 15.01 13.46 -0.76
C CYS A 206 13.59 13.62 -0.19
N GLY A 207 13.34 14.61 0.68
CA GLY A 207 12.04 14.81 1.34
C GLY A 207 11.66 13.75 2.37
N ARG A 208 12.63 12.96 2.86
CA ARG A 208 12.41 11.84 3.80
C ARG A 208 12.74 12.17 5.26
N GLY A 209 13.40 13.30 5.52
CA GLY A 209 13.80 13.68 6.86
C GLY A 209 15.08 14.50 6.89
N LEU A 210 15.16 15.45 7.82
CA LEU A 210 16.36 16.25 8.07
C LEU A 210 16.55 16.50 9.57
N VAL A 211 17.79 16.37 10.04
CA VAL A 211 18.22 16.83 11.36
C VAL A 211 19.36 17.83 11.17
N ARG A 212 19.25 19.01 11.79
CA ARG A 212 20.35 19.97 11.92
C ARG A 212 20.79 20.03 13.37
N ALA A 213 22.07 19.82 13.64
CA ALA A 213 22.63 19.74 14.99
C ALA A 213 23.97 20.50 15.09
N ARG A 214 24.34 20.89 16.31
CA ARG A 214 25.69 21.38 16.63
C ARG A 214 26.49 20.28 17.32
N LEU A 215 27.80 20.25 17.09
CA LEU A 215 28.70 19.28 17.72
C LEU A 215 29.28 19.83 19.03
N VAL A 216 29.58 18.94 19.98
CA VAL A 216 30.30 19.28 21.21
C VAL A 216 31.71 19.76 20.87
N GLY A 217 32.19 20.78 21.60
CA GLY A 217 33.52 21.36 21.39
C GLY A 217 34.61 20.70 22.26
N PRO A 218 35.83 20.45 21.72
CA PRO A 218 36.21 20.59 20.31
C PRO A 218 35.55 19.51 19.43
N ALA A 219 35.24 19.84 18.18
CA ALA A 219 34.54 18.95 17.27
C ALA A 219 35.33 17.63 17.05
N PRO A 220 34.64 16.49 16.94
CA PRO A 220 35.30 15.20 16.73
C PRO A 220 35.96 15.10 15.34
N HIS A 221 36.94 14.20 15.22
CA HIS A 221 37.63 13.89 13.96
C HIS A 221 37.47 12.41 13.60
N GLY A 222 37.66 12.08 12.31
CA GLY A 222 37.66 10.68 11.85
C GLY A 222 36.36 9.95 12.19
N GLU A 223 36.48 8.79 12.83
CA GLU A 223 35.34 7.95 13.25
C GLU A 223 34.36 8.69 14.18
N GLY A 224 34.81 9.70 14.93
CA GLY A 224 33.91 10.50 15.75
C GLY A 224 32.90 11.32 14.94
N LEU A 225 33.21 11.69 13.69
CA LEU A 225 32.24 12.32 12.78
C LEU A 225 31.18 11.32 12.32
N VAL A 226 31.57 10.06 12.09
CA VAL A 226 30.67 8.97 11.74
C VAL A 226 29.72 8.67 12.91
N GLU A 227 30.25 8.58 14.13
CA GLU A 227 29.43 8.40 15.32
C GLU A 227 28.51 9.59 15.56
N ALA A 228 28.95 10.84 15.39
CA ALA A 228 28.07 12.00 15.53
C ALA A 228 26.89 11.96 14.52
N ALA A 229 27.16 11.56 13.28
CA ALA A 229 26.12 11.33 12.27
C ALA A 229 25.19 10.18 12.68
N ALA A 230 25.72 9.09 13.23
CA ALA A 230 24.92 7.98 13.75
C ALA A 230 24.04 8.41 14.92
N GLN A 231 24.52 9.20 15.89
CA GLN A 231 23.70 9.72 16.99
C GLN A 231 22.51 10.55 16.50
N ALA A 232 22.73 11.42 15.51
CA ALA A 232 21.65 12.21 14.91
C ALA A 232 20.66 11.34 14.10
N ALA A 233 21.14 10.29 13.42
CA ALA A 233 20.29 9.32 12.75
C ALA A 233 19.46 8.48 13.74
N ARG A 234 20.06 8.00 14.85
CA ARG A 234 19.38 7.32 15.96
C ARG A 234 18.31 8.24 16.58
N LEU A 235 18.62 9.53 16.76
CA LEU A 235 17.66 10.53 17.24
C LEU A 235 16.47 10.66 16.30
N PHE A 236 16.67 10.72 14.99
CA PHE A 236 15.56 10.77 14.03
C PHE A 236 14.75 9.46 14.04
N ALA A 237 15.39 8.31 14.17
CA ALA A 237 14.70 7.02 14.30
C ALA A 237 13.81 6.96 15.56
N VAL A 238 14.30 7.45 16.70
CA VAL A 238 13.48 7.63 17.92
C VAL A 238 12.34 8.62 17.65
N TYR A 239 12.63 9.75 17.01
CA TYR A 239 11.63 10.78 16.69
C TYR A 239 10.48 10.26 15.82
N LEU A 240 10.77 9.38 14.87
CA LEU A 240 9.76 8.68 14.05
C LEU A 240 8.98 7.61 14.82
N GLY A 241 9.40 7.25 16.03
CA GLY A 241 8.77 6.21 16.85
C GLY A 241 9.18 4.78 16.47
N LEU A 242 10.27 4.56 15.73
CA LEU A 242 10.64 3.23 15.22
C LEU A 242 10.85 2.18 16.33
N HIS A 243 11.38 2.60 17.48
CA HIS A 243 11.56 1.78 18.68
C HIS A 243 10.24 1.23 19.27
N LEU A 244 9.12 1.96 19.12
CA LEU A 244 7.86 1.66 19.81
C LEU A 244 7.19 0.35 19.37
N CYS A 245 7.67 -0.28 18.29
CA CYS A 245 7.12 -1.51 17.76
C CYS A 245 7.84 -2.78 18.23
N LEU A 246 8.91 -2.66 19.01
CA LEU A 246 9.72 -3.79 19.48
C LEU A 246 9.84 -3.75 21.00
N LEU A 247 9.66 -4.88 21.65
CA LEU A 247 9.83 -5.00 23.09
C LEU A 247 11.32 -4.92 23.47
N ASP A 248 11.65 -4.08 24.45
CA ASP A 248 13.01 -3.83 24.93
C ASP A 248 13.99 -3.48 23.80
N ALA A 249 13.59 -2.55 22.94
CA ALA A 249 14.33 -2.23 21.74
C ALA A 249 15.74 -1.70 22.05
N HIS A 250 16.71 -2.01 21.18
CA HIS A 250 18.05 -1.43 21.23
C HIS A 250 18.58 -1.17 19.82
N PHE A 251 19.49 -0.20 19.70
CA PHE A 251 20.11 0.12 18.43
C PHE A 251 21.18 -0.90 18.05
N VAL A 252 21.23 -1.20 16.75
CA VAL A 252 22.31 -1.95 16.11
C VAL A 252 22.81 -1.09 14.95
N ASP A 253 24.08 -0.72 14.99
CA ASP A 253 24.69 0.07 13.93
C ASP A 253 25.02 -0.81 12.72
N GLY A 254 24.75 -0.27 11.53
CA GLY A 254 25.16 -0.89 10.28
C GLY A 254 26.64 -0.59 9.98
N ALA A 255 27.33 -1.58 9.41
CA ALA A 255 28.65 -1.35 8.82
C ALA A 255 28.50 -0.62 7.47
N GLY A 256 29.54 0.11 7.06
CA GLY A 256 29.66 0.62 5.70
C GLY A 256 29.58 2.14 5.52
N ALA A 257 29.43 2.91 6.59
CA ALA A 257 29.48 4.37 6.50
C ALA A 257 30.84 4.84 5.94
N LEU A 258 30.82 5.71 4.93
CA LEU A 258 32.02 6.24 4.28
C LEU A 258 32.24 7.70 4.66
N LEU A 259 33.43 8.01 5.14
CA LEU A 259 33.85 9.36 5.49
C LEU A 259 34.72 9.97 4.38
N GLU A 260 34.27 11.09 3.83
CA GLU A 260 35.01 11.92 2.89
C GLU A 260 35.39 13.25 3.56
N LEU A 261 36.65 13.66 3.44
CA LEU A 261 37.16 14.91 3.99
C LEU A 261 37.55 15.88 2.87
N ALA A 262 37.27 17.17 3.06
CA ALA A 262 37.68 18.22 2.12
C ALA A 262 39.20 18.49 2.11
N GLY A 263 39.96 17.83 3.00
CA GLY A 263 41.41 17.97 3.14
C GLY A 263 41.97 17.08 4.25
N PRO A 264 43.26 17.23 4.62
CA PRO A 264 43.90 16.39 5.63
C PRO A 264 43.36 16.60 7.06
N ASP A 265 43.05 17.84 7.43
CA ASP A 265 42.42 18.17 8.72
C ASP A 265 41.50 19.40 8.58
N PRO A 266 40.34 19.23 7.90
CA PRO A 266 39.44 20.35 7.62
C PRO A 266 38.73 20.85 8.89
N ILE A 267 38.57 20.00 9.90
CA ILE A 267 37.92 20.35 11.17
C ILE A 267 38.86 21.18 12.06
N GLY A 268 40.12 20.75 12.22
CA GLY A 268 41.09 21.51 13.02
C GLY A 268 41.49 22.84 12.38
N ALA A 269 41.43 22.93 11.04
CA ALA A 269 41.66 24.16 10.29
C ALA A 269 40.47 25.13 10.29
N ALA A 270 39.26 24.68 10.64
CA ALA A 270 38.07 25.51 10.61
C ALA A 270 38.04 26.50 11.78
N ALA A 271 37.99 27.80 11.46
CA ALA A 271 37.73 28.85 12.44
C ALA A 271 36.21 29.08 12.57
N GLY A 272 35.56 28.41 13.53
CA GLY A 272 34.14 28.61 13.85
C GLY A 272 33.47 27.40 14.48
N GLU A 273 32.20 27.57 14.86
CA GLU A 273 31.36 26.45 15.27
C GLU A 273 30.99 25.57 14.07
N VAL A 274 30.89 24.27 14.32
CA VAL A 274 30.61 23.25 13.31
C VAL A 274 29.18 22.74 13.47
N GLU A 275 28.43 22.73 12.37
CA GLU A 275 27.11 22.12 12.27
C GLU A 275 27.18 20.76 11.57
N LEU A 276 26.29 19.87 11.98
CA LEU A 276 26.01 18.58 11.38
C LEU A 276 24.62 18.62 10.76
N VAL A 277 24.53 18.36 9.45
CA VAL A 277 23.27 18.28 8.72
C VAL A 277 23.08 16.84 8.24
N VAL A 278 22.18 16.10 8.88
CA VAL A 278 21.85 14.71 8.54
C VAL A 278 20.56 14.67 7.73
N GLU A 279 20.64 14.11 6.53
CA GLU A 279 19.53 13.89 5.63
C GLU A 279 19.20 12.40 5.56
N VAL A 280 17.94 12.07 5.84
CA VAL A 280 17.46 10.69 5.77
C VAL A 280 17.27 10.29 4.32
N THR A 281 17.77 9.11 3.97
CA THR A 281 17.74 8.60 2.61
C THR A 281 16.86 7.38 2.44
N ASP A 282 16.65 6.61 3.51
CA ASP A 282 15.75 5.46 3.51
C ASP A 282 15.21 5.18 4.93
N ILE A 283 13.96 4.71 5.00
CA ILE A 283 13.28 4.34 6.26
C ILE A 283 12.41 3.13 5.95
N ASP A 284 12.55 2.06 6.75
CA ASP A 284 11.74 0.86 6.58
C ASP A 284 11.46 0.19 7.95
N LEU A 285 10.38 -0.58 8.04
CA LEU A 285 10.04 -1.49 9.13
C LEU A 285 10.39 -2.96 8.81
N VAL A 286 10.61 -3.31 7.55
CA VAL A 286 10.86 -4.68 7.07
C VAL A 286 12.30 -4.80 6.57
N PRO A 287 13.09 -5.81 7.01
CA PRO A 287 12.73 -6.91 7.91
C PRO A 287 12.75 -6.55 9.41
N ARG A 288 13.32 -5.39 9.75
CA ARG A 288 13.25 -4.74 11.06
C ARG A 288 13.27 -3.22 10.86
N PRO A 289 12.79 -2.44 11.84
CA PRO A 289 12.89 -1.00 11.81
C PRO A 289 14.33 -0.54 11.60
N ALA A 290 14.56 0.21 10.53
CA ALA A 290 15.86 0.72 10.15
C ALA A 290 15.75 2.04 9.40
N LEU A 291 16.84 2.80 9.45
CA LEU A 291 17.00 4.08 8.78
C LEU A 291 18.40 4.20 8.20
N ARG A 292 18.50 4.79 7.02
CA ARG A 292 19.77 5.21 6.40
C ARG A 292 19.80 6.72 6.22
N ALA A 293 20.97 7.31 6.38
CA ALA A 293 21.17 8.74 6.24
C ALA A 293 22.55 9.09 5.65
N ASP A 294 22.60 10.25 5.00
CA ASP A 294 23.84 10.92 4.62
C ASP A 294 23.99 12.17 5.49
N ALA A 295 25.21 12.54 5.85
CA ALA A 295 25.51 13.69 6.67
C ALA A 295 26.54 14.61 6.02
N GLU A 296 26.35 15.92 6.18
CA GLU A 296 27.32 16.93 5.83
C GLU A 296 27.73 17.71 7.07
N ILE A 297 29.03 17.91 7.23
CA ILE A 297 29.63 18.66 8.33
C ILE A 297 30.09 19.99 7.78
N ARG A 298 29.59 21.10 8.35
CA ARG A 298 29.77 22.44 7.79
C ARG A 298 30.19 23.45 8.83
N VAL A 299 30.80 24.55 8.38
CA VAL A 299 31.02 25.72 9.24
C VAL A 299 29.76 26.57 9.31
N VAL A 300 29.29 26.83 10.52
CA VAL A 300 28.09 27.65 10.78
C VAL A 300 28.22 29.02 10.10
N GLY A 301 27.20 29.41 9.34
CA GLY A 301 27.11 30.71 8.67
C GLY A 301 28.00 30.89 7.43
N ARG A 302 28.82 29.89 7.07
CA ARG A 302 29.64 29.91 5.83
C ARG A 302 29.22 28.86 4.80
N GLY A 303 28.50 27.80 5.22
CA GLY A 303 27.99 26.76 4.33
C GLY A 303 29.07 25.89 3.67
N GLU A 304 30.34 26.12 4.01
CA GLU A 304 31.48 25.32 3.56
C GLU A 304 31.39 23.91 4.14
N VAL A 305 31.40 22.89 3.27
CA VAL A 305 31.36 21.47 3.67
C VAL A 305 32.78 20.98 3.95
N LEU A 306 33.05 20.69 5.22
CA LEU A 306 34.33 20.20 5.71
C LEU A 306 34.49 18.68 5.54
N ALA A 307 33.39 17.96 5.72
CA ALA A 307 33.35 16.51 5.60
C ALA A 307 31.95 16.03 5.22
N ARG A 308 31.89 14.83 4.63
CA ARG A 308 30.66 14.12 4.30
C ARG A 308 30.73 12.70 4.85
N VAL A 309 29.65 12.23 5.45
CA VAL A 309 29.47 10.83 5.83
C VAL A 309 28.31 10.27 5.01
N THR A 310 28.53 9.23 4.22
CA THR A 310 27.45 8.60 3.43
C THR A 310 27.13 7.22 3.96
N ASP A 311 25.88 6.80 3.78
CA ASP A 311 25.40 5.46 4.15
C ASP A 311 25.51 5.14 5.65
N VAL A 312 25.21 6.13 6.50
CA VAL A 312 25.04 5.91 7.94
C VAL A 312 23.77 5.07 8.14
N ALA A 313 23.92 3.83 8.58
CA ALA A 313 22.82 2.91 8.79
C ALA A 313 22.60 2.67 10.29
N VAL A 314 21.37 2.86 10.74
CA VAL A 314 20.93 2.58 12.12
C VAL A 314 19.74 1.64 12.07
N GLY A 315 19.81 0.53 12.80
CA GLY A 315 18.74 -0.45 12.92
C GLY A 315 18.28 -0.59 14.37
N LEU A 316 17.08 -1.11 14.56
CA LEU A 316 16.55 -1.50 15.87
C LEU A 316 16.33 -3.00 15.92
N ARG A 317 16.59 -3.57 17.10
CA ARG A 317 16.32 -4.97 17.43
C ARG A 317 15.56 -5.05 18.74
N GLU A 318 14.69 -6.05 18.80
CA GLU A 318 14.07 -6.53 20.01
C GLU A 318 15.12 -6.97 21.05
N GLY A 319 14.77 -6.94 22.33
CA GLY A 319 15.64 -7.49 23.37
C GLY A 319 15.91 -8.98 23.18
N ASP A 320 17.01 -9.48 23.74
CA ASP A 320 17.42 -10.88 23.59
C ASP A 320 16.30 -11.85 24.01
N GLY A 321 15.92 -12.74 23.08
CA GLY A 321 14.87 -13.74 23.29
C GLY A 321 13.44 -13.18 23.33
N ARG A 322 13.24 -11.88 23.04
CA ARG A 322 11.90 -11.29 22.95
C ARG A 322 11.23 -11.70 21.62
N PRO A 323 9.92 -11.99 21.63
CA PRO A 323 9.17 -12.27 20.41
C PRO A 323 8.97 -10.99 19.59
N VAL A 324 8.89 -11.15 18.26
CA VAL A 324 8.61 -10.06 17.30
C VAL A 324 7.28 -10.20 16.59
N GLY A 325 6.53 -11.25 16.93
CA GLY A 325 5.28 -11.61 16.28
C GLY A 325 4.49 -12.57 17.15
N PRO A 326 3.23 -12.84 16.78
CA PRO A 326 2.39 -13.79 17.48
C PRO A 326 2.93 -15.23 17.36
N GLY A 327 2.66 -16.04 18.38
CA GLY A 327 2.97 -17.47 18.39
C GLY A 327 1.95 -18.32 17.64
N PRO A 328 2.01 -19.66 17.79
CA PRO A 328 1.00 -20.58 17.24
C PRO A 328 -0.42 -20.17 17.64
N GLY A 329 -1.36 -20.37 16.73
CA GLY A 329 -2.76 -19.95 16.85
C GLY A 329 -2.96 -18.43 16.74
N GLY A 330 -1.91 -17.65 16.48
CA GLY A 330 -1.96 -16.19 16.47
C GLY A 330 -1.88 -15.57 17.87
N THR A 331 -1.64 -16.39 18.88
CA THR A 331 -1.67 -15.94 20.28
C THR A 331 -0.48 -15.04 20.61
N THR A 332 -0.74 -13.99 21.39
CA THR A 332 0.28 -13.08 21.93
C THR A 332 0.35 -13.23 23.45
N PRO A 333 0.90 -14.35 23.97
CA PRO A 333 0.94 -14.60 25.43
C PRO A 333 1.84 -13.60 26.17
N VAL A 334 2.74 -12.96 25.43
CA VAL A 334 3.59 -11.86 25.90
C VAL A 334 3.25 -10.63 25.07
N TRP A 335 3.17 -9.47 25.72
CA TRP A 335 2.98 -8.21 25.05
C TRP A 335 4.16 -7.91 24.10
N LEU A 336 3.88 -7.39 22.90
CA LEU A 336 4.88 -7.17 21.85
C LEU A 336 5.49 -5.76 21.86
N GLY A 337 5.27 -4.98 22.93
CA GLY A 337 5.94 -3.70 23.17
C GLY A 337 5.21 -2.45 22.65
N ARG A 338 4.09 -2.58 21.95
CA ARG A 338 3.34 -1.44 21.39
C ARG A 338 2.13 -1.06 22.24
N ALA A 339 2.07 0.20 22.64
CA ALA A 339 0.85 0.86 23.11
C ALA A 339 0.41 1.94 22.11
N ASN A 340 -0.89 2.21 22.05
CA ASN A 340 -1.42 3.34 21.27
C ASN A 340 -1.22 4.65 22.06
N ARG A 341 -1.59 5.78 21.43
CA ARG A 341 -1.46 7.12 22.05
C ARG A 341 -2.35 7.34 23.29
N PHE A 342 -3.29 6.44 23.58
CA PHE A 342 -4.16 6.47 24.75
C PHE A 342 -3.65 5.56 25.89
N GLY A 343 -2.57 4.81 25.65
CA GLY A 343 -2.00 3.86 26.61
C GLY A 343 -2.55 2.43 26.50
N ASP A 344 -3.48 2.16 25.58
CA ASP A 344 -3.99 0.81 25.35
C ASP A 344 -2.91 -0.04 24.66
N ARG A 345 -2.75 -1.29 25.10
CA ARG A 345 -1.80 -2.22 24.51
C ARG A 345 -2.35 -2.74 23.18
N ALA A 346 -1.55 -2.64 22.13
CA ALA A 346 -1.85 -3.28 20.85
C ALA A 346 -1.41 -4.76 20.89
N MET A 347 -2.26 -5.63 20.36
CA MET A 347 -1.92 -7.04 20.09
C MET A 347 -0.94 -7.13 18.91
N LEU A 348 -1.25 -6.46 17.80
CA LEU A 348 -0.38 -6.34 16.62
C LEU A 348 -0.18 -4.86 16.29
N SER A 349 1.04 -4.51 15.89
CA SER A 349 1.48 -3.13 15.63
C SER A 349 1.71 -2.85 14.13
N GLU A 350 2.12 -1.61 13.84
CA GLU A 350 2.45 -1.13 12.50
C GLU A 350 3.56 -1.96 11.85
N PHE A 351 4.50 -2.47 12.66
CA PHE A 351 5.53 -3.42 12.22
C PHE A 351 4.93 -4.72 11.68
N HIS A 352 3.91 -5.26 12.35
CA HIS A 352 3.21 -6.46 11.92
C HIS A 352 2.40 -6.20 10.66
N MET A 353 1.75 -5.03 10.56
CA MET A 353 1.04 -4.63 9.34
C MET A 353 2.00 -4.49 8.17
N ALA A 354 3.17 -3.86 8.34
CA ALA A 354 4.20 -3.78 7.30
C ALA A 354 4.67 -5.17 6.83
N HIS A 355 4.85 -6.10 7.77
CA HIS A 355 5.15 -7.50 7.46
C HIS A 355 4.01 -8.20 6.72
N PHE A 356 2.76 -7.94 7.08
CA PHE A 356 1.61 -8.50 6.37
C PHE A 356 1.55 -8.01 4.92
N CYS A 357 1.80 -6.72 4.70
CA CYS A 357 1.73 -6.08 3.39
C CYS A 357 2.77 -6.61 2.39
N ARG A 358 4.02 -6.78 2.81
CA ARG A 358 5.13 -7.11 1.89
C ARG A 358 6.27 -7.94 2.49
N GLY A 359 6.25 -8.16 3.79
CA GLY A 359 7.27 -8.93 4.49
C GLY A 359 6.88 -10.38 4.71
N ASP A 360 7.46 -10.92 5.77
CA ASP A 360 7.18 -12.26 6.27
C ASP A 360 5.85 -12.30 7.04
N GLN A 361 4.88 -13.06 6.54
CA GLN A 361 3.57 -13.17 7.17
C GLN A 361 3.62 -13.98 8.48
N ALA A 362 4.65 -14.79 8.71
CA ALA A 362 4.84 -15.46 9.99
C ALA A 362 5.06 -14.45 11.11
N ILE A 363 5.83 -13.38 10.84
CA ILE A 363 6.03 -12.28 11.79
C ILE A 363 4.73 -11.52 12.02
N ALA A 364 3.91 -11.35 10.97
CA ALA A 364 2.66 -10.59 11.09
C ALA A 364 1.55 -11.34 11.83
N LEU A 365 1.34 -12.62 11.50
CA LEU A 365 0.13 -13.37 11.87
C LEU A 365 0.43 -14.67 12.62
N GLY A 366 1.66 -15.18 12.57
CA GLY A 366 2.09 -16.38 13.30
C GLY A 366 2.62 -17.47 12.37
N PRO A 367 3.30 -18.49 12.92
CA PRO A 367 4.12 -19.44 12.17
C PRO A 367 3.38 -20.22 11.09
N GLU A 368 2.05 -20.40 11.20
CA GLU A 368 1.23 -21.07 10.20
C GLU A 368 1.23 -20.35 8.84
N PHE A 369 1.52 -19.05 8.83
CA PHE A 369 1.58 -18.22 7.62
C PHE A 369 2.97 -18.18 6.96
N ALA A 370 3.98 -18.86 7.53
CA ALA A 370 5.35 -18.86 6.99
C ALA A 370 5.44 -19.34 5.54
N GLY A 371 4.54 -20.25 5.12
CA GLY A 371 4.48 -20.78 3.75
C GLY A 371 4.09 -19.74 2.69
N TYR A 372 3.58 -18.57 3.08
CA TYR A 372 3.18 -17.48 2.17
C TYR A 372 4.30 -16.48 1.88
N THR A 373 5.40 -16.53 2.62
CA THR A 373 6.51 -15.59 2.46
C THR A 373 7.21 -15.82 1.11
N GLY A 374 7.40 -14.73 0.36
CA GLY A 374 8.04 -14.76 -0.97
C GLY A 374 7.17 -15.28 -2.12
N ARG A 375 5.87 -15.53 -1.90
CA ARG A 375 4.92 -15.93 -2.94
C ARG A 375 3.66 -15.07 -2.94
N LYS A 376 2.86 -15.20 -4.00
CA LYS A 376 1.52 -14.62 -4.08
C LYS A 376 0.66 -15.20 -2.95
N ALA A 377 0.05 -14.31 -2.18
CA ALA A 377 -0.84 -14.61 -1.06
C ALA A 377 -1.71 -13.37 -0.78
N THR A 378 -2.79 -13.55 -0.02
CA THR A 378 -3.56 -12.43 0.51
C THR A 378 -2.65 -11.54 1.36
N ARG A 379 -2.69 -10.23 1.11
CA ARG A 379 -1.90 -9.20 1.79
C ARG A 379 -2.78 -7.96 1.95
N LEU A 380 -2.41 -7.07 2.88
CA LEU A 380 -2.93 -5.71 2.86
C LEU A 380 -2.21 -4.88 1.79
N PRO A 381 -2.82 -3.79 1.32
CA PRO A 381 -2.11 -2.74 0.59
C PRO A 381 -0.98 -2.12 1.42
N SER A 382 0.01 -1.54 0.74
CA SER A 382 1.22 -0.96 1.35
C SER A 382 1.31 0.55 1.12
N GLY A 383 2.34 1.19 1.68
CA GLY A 383 2.63 2.62 1.50
C GLY A 383 1.45 3.51 1.90
N GLY A 384 1.11 4.50 1.08
CA GLY A 384 0.00 5.42 1.34
C GLY A 384 -1.39 4.79 1.27
N LEU A 385 -1.51 3.51 0.86
CA LEU A 385 -2.74 2.73 0.95
C LEU A 385 -2.77 1.79 2.15
N LEU A 386 -1.73 1.70 2.99
CA LEU A 386 -1.83 0.96 4.25
C LEU A 386 -2.63 1.81 5.25
N LEU A 387 -3.89 1.42 5.46
CA LEU A 387 -4.86 2.19 6.25
C LEU A 387 -5.36 1.41 7.49
N VAL A 388 -4.52 0.49 7.98
CA VAL A 388 -4.68 -0.18 9.26
C VAL A 388 -3.32 -0.19 9.95
N ASP A 389 -3.23 0.36 11.16
CA ASP A 389 -1.98 0.47 11.90
C ASP A 389 -1.83 -0.63 12.94
N ARG A 390 -2.91 -0.90 13.68
CA ARG A 390 -2.86 -1.76 14.88
C ARG A 390 -4.08 -2.66 14.96
N VAL A 391 -3.88 -3.84 15.53
CA VAL A 391 -4.95 -4.71 16.03
C VAL A 391 -4.87 -4.66 17.54
N LEU A 392 -5.95 -4.25 18.20
CA LEU A 392 -6.01 -4.15 19.67
C LEU A 392 -6.38 -5.50 20.29
N GLU A 393 -7.36 -6.17 19.71
CA GLU A 393 -7.85 -7.45 20.19
C GLU A 393 -8.55 -8.23 19.08
N VAL A 394 -8.59 -9.55 19.23
CA VAL A 394 -9.34 -10.46 18.37
C VAL A 394 -10.11 -11.43 19.25
N HIS A 395 -11.39 -11.60 18.97
CA HIS A 395 -12.24 -12.62 19.57
C HIS A 395 -12.59 -13.69 18.54
N GLY A 396 -12.11 -14.91 18.81
CA GLY A 396 -12.25 -16.07 17.95
C GLY A 396 -11.00 -16.93 18.02
N THR A 397 -11.12 -18.22 17.72
CA THR A 397 -10.00 -19.17 17.74
C THR A 397 -9.60 -19.53 16.32
N ARG A 398 -8.31 -19.37 15.99
CA ARG A 398 -7.78 -19.73 14.67
C ARG A 398 -8.03 -21.22 14.38
N GLY A 399 -8.51 -21.51 13.18
CA GLY A 399 -8.78 -22.88 12.71
C GLY A 399 -9.98 -23.56 13.37
N ASP A 400 -10.67 -22.91 14.30
CA ASP A 400 -11.93 -23.40 14.85
C ASP A 400 -13.08 -23.12 13.86
N PRO A 401 -13.78 -24.16 13.36
CA PRO A 401 -14.89 -23.98 12.44
C PRO A 401 -16.01 -23.10 12.97
N ALA A 402 -16.26 -23.08 14.29
CA ALA A 402 -17.29 -22.23 14.87
C ALA A 402 -16.92 -20.74 14.77
N SER A 403 -15.64 -20.41 15.01
CA SER A 403 -15.12 -19.06 14.85
C SER A 403 -15.17 -18.58 13.38
N LEU A 404 -14.91 -19.48 12.41
CA LEU A 404 -15.00 -19.16 10.98
C LEU A 404 -16.45 -19.11 10.46
N ALA A 405 -17.39 -19.80 11.09
CA ALA A 405 -18.79 -19.81 10.67
C ALA A 405 -19.49 -18.46 10.90
N GLY A 406 -19.02 -17.64 11.85
CA GLY A 406 -19.53 -16.31 12.15
C GLY A 406 -19.44 -15.95 13.64
N GLY A 407 -19.58 -14.67 13.96
CA GLY A 407 -19.57 -14.12 15.32
C GLY A 407 -18.18 -13.80 15.88
N ALA A 408 -17.10 -14.19 15.19
CA ALA A 408 -15.76 -13.72 15.51
C ALA A 408 -15.60 -12.25 15.13
N TRP A 409 -14.83 -11.49 15.91
CA TRP A 409 -14.68 -10.06 15.72
C TRP A 409 -13.28 -9.58 16.14
N HIS A 410 -12.94 -8.36 15.76
CA HIS A 410 -11.71 -7.72 16.22
C HIS A 410 -11.89 -6.21 16.37
N VAL A 411 -10.92 -5.56 17.00
CA VAL A 411 -10.81 -4.10 17.03
C VAL A 411 -9.47 -3.67 16.44
N THR A 412 -9.51 -2.72 15.51
CA THR A 412 -8.32 -2.15 14.87
C THR A 412 -8.28 -0.64 15.02
N GLU A 413 -7.09 -0.08 14.80
CA GLU A 413 -6.90 1.37 14.74
C GLU A 413 -6.14 1.78 13.48
N TYR A 414 -6.45 3.00 13.02
CA TYR A 414 -5.68 3.76 12.05
C TYR A 414 -5.53 5.21 12.54
N ASP A 415 -4.29 5.68 12.62
CA ASP A 415 -4.02 7.10 12.83
C ASP A 415 -4.04 7.81 11.48
N ALA A 416 -4.82 8.90 11.39
CA ALA A 416 -5.03 9.70 10.18
C ALA A 416 -4.32 11.07 10.28
N PRO A 417 -2.99 11.16 10.09
CA PRO A 417 -2.28 12.42 10.19
C PRO A 417 -2.81 13.50 9.26
N ALA A 418 -2.88 14.73 9.75
CA ALA A 418 -3.32 15.89 8.96
C ALA A 418 -2.46 16.15 7.71
N ASP A 419 -1.21 15.68 7.70
CA ASP A 419 -0.27 15.78 6.57
C ASP A 419 -0.27 14.56 5.64
N SER A 420 -1.28 13.67 5.75
CA SER A 420 -1.46 12.55 4.83
C SER A 420 -1.79 13.04 3.42
N TRP A 421 -1.28 12.33 2.42
CA TRP A 421 -1.41 12.69 1.00
C TRP A 421 -2.86 12.96 0.58
N TYR A 422 -3.80 12.13 1.05
CA TYR A 422 -5.21 12.20 0.65
C TYR A 422 -5.93 13.45 1.17
N PHE A 423 -5.46 14.11 2.25
CA PHE A 423 -6.03 15.38 2.69
C PHE A 423 -5.60 16.56 1.81
N ALA A 424 -4.42 16.47 1.19
CA ALA A 424 -3.92 17.47 0.26
C ALA A 424 -4.46 17.26 -1.17
N ASP A 425 -4.68 16.00 -1.54
CA ASP A 425 -5.05 15.59 -2.90
C ASP A 425 -6.57 15.59 -3.13
N THR A 426 -7.41 15.68 -2.09
CA THR A 426 -8.88 15.59 -2.19
C THR A 426 -9.56 16.94 -2.46
N ALA A 427 -10.72 16.90 -3.13
CA ALA A 427 -11.64 18.04 -3.23
C ALA A 427 -12.55 18.20 -1.99
N ASN A 428 -12.61 17.17 -1.13
CA ASN A 428 -13.46 17.15 0.06
C ASN A 428 -12.86 17.99 1.20
N ALA A 429 -13.71 18.54 2.06
CA ALA A 429 -13.29 19.31 3.23
C ALA A 429 -12.46 18.47 4.24
N SER A 430 -12.76 17.18 4.32
CA SER A 430 -12.12 16.19 5.18
C SER A 430 -11.59 15.03 4.31
N MET A 431 -11.57 13.82 4.86
CA MET A 431 -11.08 12.61 4.22
C MET A 431 -11.99 12.18 3.04
N PRO A 432 -11.44 11.76 1.88
CA PRO A 432 -12.21 11.29 0.72
C PRO A 432 -12.85 9.92 0.95
N ASN A 433 -13.88 9.60 0.17
CA ASN A 433 -14.65 8.36 0.32
C ASN A 433 -13.79 7.11 0.12
N CYS A 434 -12.84 7.12 -0.82
CA CYS A 434 -11.94 5.99 -1.00
C CYS A 434 -11.19 5.61 0.28
N VAL A 435 -10.81 6.58 1.12
CA VAL A 435 -10.07 6.30 2.37
C VAL A 435 -11.00 5.76 3.46
N TYR A 436 -12.27 6.22 3.52
CA TYR A 436 -13.30 5.61 4.38
C TYR A 436 -13.50 4.13 4.02
N MET A 437 -13.68 3.84 2.74
CA MET A 437 -13.82 2.47 2.25
C MET A 437 -12.57 1.66 2.53
N GLU A 438 -11.40 2.18 2.18
CA GLU A 438 -10.17 1.41 2.24
C GLU A 438 -9.75 1.09 3.69
N THR A 439 -9.94 2.05 4.62
CA THR A 439 -9.78 1.82 6.07
C THR A 439 -10.73 0.71 6.55
N SER A 440 -12.02 0.80 6.16
CA SER A 440 -13.03 -0.16 6.63
C SER A 440 -12.85 -1.56 6.07
N LEU A 441 -12.56 -1.66 4.78
CA LEU A 441 -12.47 -2.89 4.01
C LEU A 441 -11.21 -3.69 4.35
N GLN A 442 -10.07 -3.04 4.52
CA GLN A 442 -8.84 -3.70 4.96
C GLN A 442 -9.00 -4.33 6.34
N ALA A 443 -9.53 -3.57 7.31
CA ALA A 443 -9.73 -4.05 8.65
C ALA A 443 -10.74 -5.21 8.68
N ALA A 444 -11.93 -5.08 8.06
CA ALA A 444 -12.95 -6.12 8.07
C ALA A 444 -12.42 -7.47 7.55
N LEU A 445 -11.71 -7.46 6.43
CA LEU A 445 -11.03 -8.62 5.86
C LEU A 445 -10.13 -9.36 6.88
N MET A 446 -9.37 -8.60 7.67
CA MET A 446 -8.31 -9.20 8.50
C MET A 446 -8.85 -10.22 9.48
N VAL A 447 -10.10 -10.09 9.95
CA VAL A 447 -10.73 -11.05 10.87
C VAL A 447 -10.68 -12.45 10.29
N GLY A 448 -11.26 -12.63 9.09
CA GLY A 448 -11.36 -13.94 8.46
C GLY A 448 -10.00 -14.52 8.09
N TYR A 449 -9.09 -13.66 7.61
CA TYR A 449 -7.74 -14.09 7.28
C TYR A 449 -6.96 -14.53 8.52
N TYR A 450 -7.01 -13.77 9.62
CA TYR A 450 -6.37 -14.09 10.89
C TYR A 450 -6.88 -15.41 11.49
N LEU A 451 -8.18 -15.69 11.36
CA LEU A 451 -8.80 -16.94 11.82
C LEU A 451 -8.40 -18.15 10.96
N GLY A 452 -7.72 -17.93 9.84
CA GLY A 452 -7.13 -18.99 9.03
C GLY A 452 -7.96 -19.40 7.83
N ALA A 453 -8.75 -18.51 7.24
CA ALA A 453 -9.57 -18.79 6.05
C ALA A 453 -8.79 -19.41 4.87
N THR A 454 -7.47 -19.18 4.78
CA THR A 454 -6.62 -19.77 3.73
C THR A 454 -5.74 -20.92 4.21
N LEU A 455 -5.71 -21.23 5.51
CA LEU A 455 -4.83 -22.25 6.08
C LEU A 455 -5.29 -23.68 5.79
N GLY A 456 -6.50 -23.88 5.28
CA GLY A 456 -7.00 -25.21 4.87
C GLY A 456 -6.22 -25.81 3.69
N ASP A 457 -5.65 -24.97 2.81
CA ASP A 457 -4.73 -25.38 1.76
C ASP A 457 -3.56 -24.37 1.65
N PRO A 458 -2.52 -24.52 2.50
CA PRO A 458 -1.38 -23.61 2.50
C PRO A 458 -0.54 -23.69 1.22
N ALA A 459 -0.78 -24.60 0.28
CA ALA A 459 -0.09 -24.63 -1.01
C ALA A 459 -0.82 -23.81 -2.09
N ALA A 460 -2.13 -23.59 -1.92
CA ALA A 460 -2.92 -22.79 -2.84
C ALA A 460 -2.46 -21.32 -2.84
N SER A 461 -2.39 -20.77 -4.05
CA SER A 461 -2.36 -19.32 -4.26
C SER A 461 -3.79 -18.86 -4.44
N VAL A 462 -4.25 -18.01 -3.52
CA VAL A 462 -5.56 -17.37 -3.60
C VAL A 462 -5.39 -15.86 -3.70
N SER A 463 -6.28 -15.22 -4.44
CA SER A 463 -6.39 -13.77 -4.48
C SER A 463 -7.65 -13.35 -3.77
N LEU A 464 -7.54 -12.29 -2.99
CA LEU A 464 -8.66 -11.74 -2.26
C LEU A 464 -9.33 -10.64 -3.08
N ARG A 465 -10.65 -10.72 -3.24
CA ARG A 465 -11.43 -9.66 -3.91
C ARG A 465 -12.64 -9.28 -3.10
N ASN A 466 -12.88 -7.99 -2.97
CA ASN A 466 -14.17 -7.48 -2.53
C ASN A 466 -15.22 -7.78 -3.62
N LEU A 467 -16.43 -8.13 -3.21
CA LEU A 467 -17.54 -8.47 -4.10
C LEU A 467 -18.70 -7.48 -4.04
N GLY A 468 -18.71 -6.64 -3.01
CA GLY A 468 -19.77 -5.68 -2.78
C GLY A 468 -19.95 -5.38 -1.29
N GLY A 469 -20.85 -4.46 -1.03
CA GLY A 469 -21.20 -4.03 0.32
C GLY A 469 -22.13 -2.83 0.29
N THR A 470 -22.52 -2.39 1.48
CA THR A 470 -23.29 -1.16 1.71
C THR A 470 -22.61 -0.40 2.83
N ALA A 471 -22.56 0.93 2.73
CA ALA A 471 -22.01 1.75 3.80
C ALA A 471 -22.72 3.10 3.92
N ARG A 472 -22.65 3.69 5.12
CA ARG A 472 -23.33 4.94 5.47
C ARG A 472 -22.47 5.76 6.42
N VAL A 473 -22.39 7.06 6.15
CA VAL A 473 -21.81 8.04 7.07
C VAL A 473 -22.89 8.45 8.08
N LEU A 474 -22.59 8.32 9.38
CA LEU A 474 -23.51 8.56 10.48
C LEU A 474 -23.47 9.99 11.00
N ARG A 475 -22.31 10.63 10.90
CA ARG A 475 -22.09 12.02 11.28
C ARG A 475 -20.88 12.57 10.55
N GLU A 476 -20.85 13.89 10.46
CA GLU A 476 -19.68 14.60 9.97
C GLU A 476 -18.57 14.63 11.02
N VAL A 477 -17.33 14.47 10.58
CA VAL A 477 -16.15 14.50 11.43
C VAL A 477 -14.93 14.94 10.61
N ASP A 478 -14.14 15.87 11.17
CA ASP A 478 -12.78 16.10 10.67
C ASP A 478 -11.88 15.01 11.23
N LEU A 479 -11.26 14.25 10.33
CA LEU A 479 -10.43 13.10 10.69
C LEU A 479 -8.94 13.44 10.74
N ARG A 480 -8.57 14.71 10.52
CA ARG A 480 -7.17 15.16 10.64
C ARG A 480 -6.67 14.97 12.07
N ASP A 481 -5.55 14.24 12.19
CA ASP A 481 -4.90 13.86 13.44
C ASP A 481 -5.76 13.01 14.40
N ALA A 482 -6.87 12.46 13.88
CA ALA A 482 -7.72 11.53 14.61
C ALA A 482 -7.13 10.12 14.61
N THR A 483 -7.47 9.35 15.65
CA THR A 483 -7.31 7.89 15.66
C THR A 483 -8.67 7.27 15.40
N ILE A 484 -8.80 6.61 14.25
CA ILE A 484 -10.00 5.90 13.84
C ILE A 484 -9.93 4.50 14.45
N ARG A 485 -10.90 4.17 15.29
CA ARG A 485 -11.06 2.82 15.86
C ARG A 485 -12.18 2.11 15.11
N GLN A 486 -11.94 0.87 14.71
CA GLN A 486 -12.93 0.07 13.99
C GLN A 486 -13.22 -1.22 14.75
N HIS A 487 -14.50 -1.54 14.90
CA HIS A 487 -14.96 -2.86 15.27
C HIS A 487 -15.46 -3.56 13.99
N SER A 488 -14.91 -4.74 13.69
CA SER A 488 -15.40 -5.60 12.59
C SER A 488 -15.80 -6.97 13.08
N THR A 489 -16.92 -7.49 12.57
CA THR A 489 -17.46 -8.82 12.89
C THR A 489 -17.58 -9.65 11.62
N LEU A 490 -17.03 -10.86 11.63
CA LEU A 490 -17.30 -11.88 10.61
C LEU A 490 -18.72 -12.40 10.81
N LEU A 491 -19.59 -12.17 9.83
CA LEU A 491 -20.99 -12.59 9.88
C LEU A 491 -21.18 -14.03 9.40
N SER A 492 -20.47 -14.42 8.33
CA SER A 492 -20.60 -15.74 7.72
C SER A 492 -19.39 -16.10 6.87
N THR A 493 -19.15 -17.40 6.72
CA THR A 493 -18.26 -17.99 5.71
C THR A 493 -19.04 -19.02 4.89
N THR A 494 -18.95 -18.93 3.57
CA THR A 494 -19.57 -19.85 2.62
C THR A 494 -18.52 -20.38 1.66
N ASP A 495 -18.23 -21.68 1.76
CA ASP A 495 -17.28 -22.34 0.87
C ASP A 495 -17.94 -22.79 -0.43
N MET A 496 -17.20 -22.65 -1.53
CA MET A 496 -17.62 -23.04 -2.87
C MET A 496 -16.44 -23.70 -3.61
N PRO A 497 -16.65 -24.43 -4.71
CA PRO A 497 -15.56 -24.98 -5.49
C PRO A 497 -14.57 -23.89 -5.94
N GLY A 498 -13.32 -23.97 -5.45
CA GLY A 498 -12.24 -23.05 -5.81
C GLY A 498 -12.33 -21.64 -5.21
N SER A 499 -13.27 -21.39 -4.29
CA SER A 499 -13.39 -20.11 -3.58
C SER A 499 -14.07 -20.20 -2.22
N SER A 500 -13.85 -19.22 -1.35
CA SER A 500 -14.58 -19.07 -0.08
C SER A 500 -15.03 -17.63 0.06
N LEU A 501 -16.29 -17.41 0.42
CA LEU A 501 -16.90 -16.09 0.57
C LEU A 501 -17.10 -15.77 2.05
N GLN A 502 -16.78 -14.55 2.45
CA GLN A 502 -16.95 -14.08 3.81
C GLN A 502 -17.69 -12.75 3.83
N SER A 503 -18.69 -12.63 4.69
CA SER A 503 -19.44 -11.38 4.91
C SER A 503 -19.07 -10.79 6.25
N PHE A 504 -19.00 -9.46 6.33
CA PHE A 504 -18.58 -8.73 7.52
C PHE A 504 -19.48 -7.53 7.77
N ALA A 505 -19.70 -7.20 9.04
CA ALA A 505 -20.22 -5.89 9.46
C ALA A 505 -19.10 -5.10 10.13
N TYR A 506 -19.13 -3.78 10.03
CA TYR A 506 -18.15 -2.91 10.69
C TYR A 506 -18.74 -1.57 11.12
N THR A 507 -18.13 -0.99 12.15
CA THR A 507 -18.38 0.38 12.63
C THR A 507 -17.05 1.06 12.91
N LEU A 508 -16.86 2.26 12.37
CA LEU A 508 -15.72 3.14 12.62
C LEU A 508 -16.16 4.26 13.56
N SER A 509 -15.32 4.53 14.55
CA SER A 509 -15.50 5.58 15.55
C SER A 509 -14.26 6.45 15.64
N ALA A 510 -14.46 7.73 15.93
CA ALA A 510 -13.43 8.69 16.27
C ALA A 510 -13.87 9.40 17.56
N ASP A 511 -12.94 9.58 18.50
CA ASP A 511 -13.22 10.14 19.83
C ASP A 511 -14.35 9.41 20.60
N GLY A 512 -14.44 8.09 20.41
CA GLY A 512 -15.46 7.24 21.03
C GLY A 512 -16.83 7.24 20.34
N GLU A 513 -17.07 8.13 19.39
CA GLU A 513 -18.36 8.31 18.73
C GLU A 513 -18.35 7.70 17.31
N PRO A 514 -19.29 6.79 16.97
CA PRO A 514 -19.43 6.23 15.61
C PRO A 514 -19.63 7.31 14.55
N PHE A 515 -19.03 7.12 13.37
CA PHE A 515 -19.21 8.03 12.23
C PHE A 515 -19.39 7.34 10.88
N TYR A 516 -19.06 6.05 10.77
CA TYR A 516 -19.23 5.29 9.53
C TYR A 516 -19.53 3.82 9.86
N GLU A 517 -20.49 3.23 9.15
CA GLU A 517 -20.84 1.82 9.33
C GLU A 517 -21.15 1.18 7.98
N GLY A 518 -21.08 -0.15 7.95
CA GLY A 518 -21.46 -0.88 6.75
C GLY A 518 -21.31 -2.38 6.86
N GLU A 519 -21.68 -3.03 5.77
CA GLU A 519 -21.45 -4.45 5.53
C GLU A 519 -20.66 -4.63 4.24
N THR A 520 -19.88 -5.70 4.18
CA THR A 520 -19.05 -6.01 3.01
C THR A 520 -18.89 -7.51 2.84
N MET A 521 -18.72 -7.93 1.58
CA MET A 521 -18.43 -9.32 1.22
C MET A 521 -17.10 -9.41 0.49
N PHE A 522 -16.26 -10.34 0.92
CA PHE A 522 -15.01 -10.70 0.27
C PHE A 522 -15.03 -12.15 -0.19
N GLY A 523 -14.24 -12.46 -1.21
CA GLY A 523 -13.94 -13.83 -1.59
C GLY A 523 -12.44 -14.09 -1.70
N TYR A 524 -12.02 -15.26 -1.23
CA TYR A 524 -10.72 -15.85 -1.57
C TYR A 524 -10.92 -16.72 -2.79
N PHE A 525 -10.21 -16.43 -3.87
CA PHE A 525 -10.40 -17.13 -5.13
C PHE A 525 -9.08 -17.75 -5.60
N SER A 526 -9.14 -19.02 -5.97
CA SER A 526 -8.08 -19.64 -6.76
C SER A 526 -7.89 -18.93 -8.10
N ASP A 527 -6.70 -19.05 -8.71
CA ASP A 527 -6.44 -18.46 -10.02
C ASP A 527 -7.43 -18.97 -11.10
N ALA A 528 -7.85 -20.24 -11.01
CA ALA A 528 -8.84 -20.83 -11.91
C ALA A 528 -10.24 -20.20 -11.75
N ALA A 529 -10.67 -19.94 -10.51
CA ALA A 529 -11.94 -19.26 -10.25
C ALA A 529 -11.92 -17.81 -10.74
N LEU A 530 -10.79 -17.10 -10.62
CA LEU A 530 -10.65 -15.72 -11.09
C LEU A 530 -10.54 -15.59 -12.59
N ALA A 531 -10.04 -16.60 -13.31
CA ALA A 531 -9.91 -16.55 -14.75
C ALA A 531 -11.28 -16.48 -15.47
N ASN A 532 -12.34 -17.02 -14.84
CA ASN A 532 -13.68 -17.13 -15.41
C ASN A 532 -14.61 -16.00 -14.98
N GLN A 533 -14.16 -14.74 -15.06
CA GLN A 533 -14.97 -13.57 -14.73
C GLN A 533 -16.01 -13.30 -15.83
N THR A 534 -17.29 -13.43 -15.48
CA THR A 534 -18.43 -13.15 -16.37
C THR A 534 -19.01 -11.74 -16.18
N GLY A 535 -18.45 -10.91 -15.31
CA GLY A 535 -18.98 -9.56 -15.08
C GLY A 535 -20.37 -9.58 -14.44
N LEU A 536 -21.01 -8.41 -14.43
CA LEU A 536 -22.36 -8.24 -13.89
C LEU A 536 -23.45 -8.79 -14.83
N ASP A 537 -23.14 -8.95 -16.11
CA ASP A 537 -24.10 -9.29 -17.16
C ASP A 537 -23.94 -10.72 -17.70
N ALA A 538 -23.33 -11.62 -16.91
CA ALA A 538 -23.13 -13.03 -17.24
C ALA A 538 -22.41 -13.27 -18.59
N GLY A 539 -21.40 -12.44 -18.87
CA GLY A 539 -20.55 -12.49 -20.06
C GLY A 539 -21.15 -11.79 -21.27
N ARG A 540 -22.39 -11.30 -21.18
CA ARG A 540 -23.01 -10.53 -22.27
C ARG A 540 -22.40 -9.14 -22.33
N SER A 541 -22.05 -8.71 -23.53
CA SER A 541 -21.67 -7.32 -23.77
C SER A 541 -22.94 -6.47 -23.75
N VAL A 542 -22.97 -5.49 -22.83
CA VAL A 542 -24.05 -4.50 -22.72
C VAL A 542 -23.47 -3.13 -23.06
N PRO A 543 -24.05 -2.41 -24.05
CA PRO A 543 -23.60 -1.06 -24.38
C PRO A 543 -23.90 -0.10 -23.23
N THR A 544 -23.16 1.02 -23.18
CA THR A 544 -23.50 2.14 -22.30
C THR A 544 -24.84 2.76 -22.73
N TRP A 545 -25.49 3.53 -21.85
CA TRP A 545 -26.71 4.25 -22.22
C TRP A 545 -26.49 5.19 -23.42
N LEU A 546 -25.33 5.86 -23.48
CA LEU A 546 -24.98 6.75 -24.58
C LEU A 546 -24.88 6.01 -25.91
N ASP A 547 -24.29 4.81 -25.90
CA ASP A 547 -24.14 3.97 -27.10
C ASP A 547 -25.46 3.28 -27.51
N ALA A 548 -26.34 3.00 -26.56
CA ALA A 548 -27.63 2.35 -26.80
C ALA A 548 -28.72 3.31 -27.31
N THR A 549 -28.56 4.62 -27.08
CA THR A 549 -29.58 5.63 -27.41
C THR A 549 -29.49 6.05 -28.89
N SER A 550 -30.62 6.07 -29.60
CA SER A 550 -30.70 6.43 -31.01
C SER A 550 -31.79 7.49 -31.27
N PRO A 551 -31.45 8.65 -31.90
CA PRO A 551 -30.10 9.06 -32.28
C PRO A 551 -29.19 9.27 -31.06
N ARG A 552 -27.88 9.10 -31.22
CA ARG A 552 -26.91 9.31 -30.14
C ARG A 552 -27.06 10.75 -29.62
N PRO A 553 -27.29 10.95 -28.31
CA PRO A 553 -27.39 12.29 -27.73
C PRO A 553 -26.11 13.10 -27.96
N ALA A 554 -26.27 14.42 -28.13
CA ALA A 554 -25.13 15.33 -28.13
C ALA A 554 -24.54 15.42 -26.71
N THR A 555 -23.21 15.39 -26.62
CA THR A 555 -22.48 15.53 -25.35
C THR A 555 -21.82 16.89 -25.25
N ARG A 556 -21.69 17.37 -24.02
CA ARG A 556 -20.82 18.48 -23.65
C ARG A 556 -19.66 17.92 -22.85
N THR A 557 -18.43 18.27 -23.21
CA THR A 557 -17.24 17.71 -22.56
C THR A 557 -16.65 18.72 -21.57
N LEU A 558 -16.42 18.28 -20.34
CA LEU A 558 -15.65 18.98 -19.33
C LEU A 558 -14.18 18.54 -19.42
N ASP A 559 -13.27 19.50 -19.53
CA ASP A 559 -11.82 19.27 -19.46
C ASP A 559 -11.35 19.40 -18.00
N VAL A 560 -11.49 18.29 -17.27
CA VAL A 560 -11.14 18.20 -15.83
C VAL A 560 -9.63 18.36 -15.65
N ALA A 561 -8.82 17.84 -16.57
CA ALA A 561 -7.38 18.00 -16.55
C ALA A 561 -6.95 19.47 -16.70
N ALA A 562 -7.56 20.23 -17.62
CA ALA A 562 -7.29 21.66 -17.78
C ALA A 562 -7.73 22.47 -16.55
N ARG A 563 -8.91 22.18 -15.98
CA ARG A 563 -9.38 22.81 -14.73
C ARG A 563 -8.41 22.52 -13.58
N ARG A 564 -7.95 21.27 -13.46
CA ARG A 564 -6.96 20.86 -12.46
C ARG A 564 -5.61 21.53 -12.68
N ALA A 565 -5.22 21.86 -13.91
CA ALA A 565 -3.96 22.55 -14.18
C ALA A 565 -3.95 24.00 -13.65
N ASP A 566 -5.12 24.63 -13.46
CA ASP A 566 -5.24 25.95 -12.84
C ASP A 566 -5.00 25.87 -11.31
N PRO A 567 -3.95 26.51 -10.77
CA PRO A 567 -3.70 26.54 -9.33
C PRO A 567 -4.77 27.30 -8.54
N ALA A 568 -5.55 28.18 -9.20
CA ALA A 568 -6.64 28.92 -8.57
C ALA A 568 -7.95 28.10 -8.48
N ALA A 569 -8.05 26.99 -9.23
CA ALA A 569 -9.22 26.13 -9.17
C ALA A 569 -9.34 25.46 -7.79
N ARG A 570 -10.38 25.85 -7.06
CA ARG A 570 -10.79 25.26 -5.76
C ARG A 570 -11.65 24.02 -5.99
N LEU A 571 -11.81 23.16 -4.97
CA LEU A 571 -12.66 21.96 -5.04
C LEU A 571 -12.29 21.05 -6.22
N CYS A 572 -11.01 20.69 -6.29
CA CYS A 572 -10.48 19.90 -7.39
C CYS A 572 -9.55 18.84 -6.82
N ALA A 573 -9.78 17.58 -7.17
CA ALA A 573 -8.90 16.47 -6.80
C ALA A 573 -7.58 16.57 -7.58
N ARG A 574 -6.46 16.35 -6.89
CA ARG A 574 -5.08 16.58 -7.38
C ARG A 574 -4.18 15.41 -7.01
N GLY A 575 -2.94 15.44 -7.51
CA GLY A 575 -1.92 14.46 -7.14
C GLY A 575 -2.36 13.02 -7.40
N HIS A 576 -2.35 12.19 -6.36
CA HIS A 576 -2.68 10.77 -6.45
C HIS A 576 -4.20 10.50 -6.56
N LEU A 577 -5.04 11.53 -6.34
CA LEU A 577 -6.50 11.49 -6.59
C LEU A 577 -6.88 12.11 -7.94
N ALA A 578 -5.92 12.37 -8.83
CA ALA A 578 -6.20 12.73 -10.22
C ALA A 578 -6.71 11.51 -11.02
N LEU A 579 -7.96 11.09 -10.77
CA LEU A 579 -8.53 9.85 -11.32
C LEU A 579 -9.37 10.08 -12.59
N LEU A 580 -9.64 11.33 -12.94
CA LEU A 580 -10.49 11.74 -14.05
C LEU A 580 -9.81 12.89 -14.83
N ASP A 581 -9.82 12.79 -16.16
CA ASP A 581 -9.23 13.80 -17.06
C ASP A 581 -10.27 14.53 -17.91
N THR A 582 -11.27 13.81 -18.40
CA THR A 582 -12.36 14.34 -19.22
C THR A 582 -13.69 13.72 -18.82
N LEU A 583 -14.77 14.50 -18.88
CA LEU A 583 -16.12 14.04 -18.58
C LEU A 583 -17.10 14.48 -19.67
N ASP A 584 -17.76 13.53 -20.32
CA ASP A 584 -18.87 13.81 -21.21
C ASP A 584 -20.19 13.86 -20.43
N VAL A 585 -20.96 14.92 -20.68
CA VAL A 585 -22.22 15.21 -20.01
C VAL A 585 -23.36 15.26 -21.02
N VAL A 586 -24.48 14.64 -20.68
CA VAL A 586 -25.78 14.83 -21.35
C VAL A 586 -26.77 15.34 -20.31
N ASP A 587 -26.99 16.65 -20.30
CA ASP A 587 -27.95 17.30 -19.42
C ASP A 587 -29.37 16.80 -19.73
N GLY A 588 -30.15 16.45 -18.69
CA GLY A 588 -31.48 15.84 -18.85
C GLY A 588 -31.48 14.41 -19.42
N GLY A 589 -30.30 13.78 -19.57
CA GLY A 589 -30.14 12.41 -20.05
C GLY A 589 -30.18 11.34 -18.95
N GLY A 590 -29.82 10.12 -19.32
CA GLY A 590 -29.70 8.98 -18.39
C GLY A 590 -31.03 8.31 -18.06
N ARG A 591 -30.99 7.31 -17.17
CA ARG A 591 -32.17 6.49 -16.82
C ARG A 591 -33.27 7.27 -16.08
N TYR A 592 -32.90 8.34 -15.40
CA TYR A 592 -33.80 9.11 -14.54
C TYR A 592 -34.14 10.50 -15.10
N GLY A 593 -33.49 10.92 -16.20
CA GLY A 593 -33.74 12.21 -16.83
C GLY A 593 -33.16 13.42 -16.11
N GLU A 594 -32.36 13.24 -15.06
CA GLU A 594 -31.68 14.34 -14.34
C GLU A 594 -30.28 14.65 -14.90
N GLY A 595 -29.73 13.75 -15.71
CA GLY A 595 -28.42 13.90 -16.33
C GLY A 595 -27.66 12.58 -16.44
N TYR A 596 -26.73 12.55 -17.39
CA TYR A 596 -25.86 11.40 -17.65
C TYR A 596 -24.41 11.85 -17.78
N LEU A 597 -23.52 11.14 -17.09
CA LEU A 597 -22.08 11.38 -17.13
C LEU A 597 -21.39 10.14 -17.68
N HIS A 598 -20.38 10.35 -18.52
CA HIS A 598 -19.58 9.28 -19.11
C HIS A 598 -18.12 9.69 -19.18
N ALA A 599 -17.22 8.79 -18.79
CA ALA A 599 -15.79 9.02 -18.91
C ALA A 599 -15.06 7.74 -19.30
N VAL A 600 -13.95 7.94 -20.03
CA VAL A 600 -12.99 6.89 -20.38
C VAL A 600 -11.62 7.35 -19.90
N ARG A 601 -10.88 6.44 -19.26
CA ARG A 601 -9.51 6.66 -18.82
C ARG A 601 -8.65 5.49 -19.26
N THR A 602 -7.48 5.78 -19.83
CA THR A 602 -6.45 4.76 -20.09
C THR A 602 -5.84 4.28 -18.77
N ILE A 603 -5.65 2.97 -18.63
CA ILE A 603 -4.94 2.37 -17.51
C ILE A 603 -3.44 2.44 -17.81
N ASP A 604 -2.69 3.16 -16.99
CA ASP A 604 -1.23 3.16 -17.03
C ASP A 604 -0.71 2.04 -16.10
N PRO A 605 0.05 1.05 -16.61
CA PRO A 605 0.66 0.02 -15.76
C PRO A 605 1.55 0.56 -14.64
N ASP A 606 2.08 1.79 -14.79
CA ASP A 606 2.92 2.47 -13.81
C ASP A 606 2.10 3.37 -12.84
N ASP A 607 0.76 3.33 -12.91
CA ASP A 607 -0.11 4.00 -11.95
C ASP A 607 0.30 3.62 -10.51
N TRP A 608 0.47 4.64 -9.66
CA TRP A 608 1.08 4.53 -8.34
C TRP A 608 0.43 3.45 -7.46
N PHE A 609 -0.88 3.25 -7.59
CA PHE A 609 -1.64 2.31 -6.77
C PHE A 609 -1.30 0.85 -7.12
N PHE A 610 -0.81 0.50 -8.31
CA PHE A 610 -0.41 -0.88 -8.61
C PHE A 610 0.82 -1.30 -7.80
N ALA A 611 1.71 -0.35 -7.48
CA ALA A 611 2.86 -0.60 -6.61
C ALA A 611 2.47 -0.69 -5.12
N ARG A 612 1.22 -0.39 -4.76
CA ARG A 612 0.72 -0.34 -3.38
C ARG A 612 -0.34 -1.39 -3.09
N HIS A 613 -1.24 -1.61 -4.04
CA HIS A 613 -2.42 -2.43 -3.90
C HIS A 613 -2.10 -3.89 -4.23
N PHE A 614 -1.90 -4.65 -3.15
CA PHE A 614 -1.50 -6.06 -3.06
C PHE A 614 -0.16 -6.42 -3.73
N HIS A 615 0.86 -6.61 -2.90
CA HIS A 615 2.16 -7.10 -3.33
C HIS A 615 2.05 -8.47 -4.02
N LEU A 616 2.60 -8.60 -5.24
CA LEU A 616 2.54 -9.77 -6.13
C LEU A 616 1.15 -10.09 -6.70
N ASP A 617 0.17 -9.21 -6.54
CA ASP A 617 -1.19 -9.36 -7.08
C ASP A 617 -1.80 -8.00 -7.49
N PRO A 618 -1.14 -7.24 -8.38
CA PRO A 618 -1.52 -5.86 -8.67
C PRO A 618 -2.90 -5.78 -9.35
N VAL A 619 -3.76 -4.94 -8.80
CA VAL A 619 -5.12 -4.69 -9.27
C VAL A 619 -5.52 -3.27 -8.87
N ILE A 620 -6.41 -2.60 -9.61
CA ILE A 620 -6.95 -1.29 -9.17
C ILE A 620 -7.78 -1.48 -7.89
N PRO A 621 -7.60 -0.66 -6.83
CA PRO A 621 -8.51 -0.63 -5.69
C PRO A 621 -9.94 -0.30 -6.11
N GLY A 622 -10.91 -1.11 -5.69
CA GLY A 622 -12.33 -0.84 -5.97
C GLY A 622 -12.80 0.50 -5.40
N SER A 623 -12.24 0.89 -4.24
CA SER A 623 -12.44 2.18 -3.57
C SER A 623 -12.07 3.37 -4.47
N LEU A 624 -11.02 3.27 -5.29
CA LEU A 624 -10.66 4.32 -6.26
C LEU A 624 -11.62 4.35 -7.46
N GLY A 625 -12.19 3.21 -7.86
CA GLY A 625 -13.25 3.18 -8.86
C GLY A 625 -14.51 3.92 -8.41
N VAL A 626 -14.90 3.74 -7.14
CA VAL A 626 -16.00 4.51 -6.51
C VAL A 626 -15.66 6.00 -6.43
N GLU A 627 -14.44 6.34 -6.02
CA GLU A 627 -13.98 7.73 -5.94
C GLU A 627 -13.98 8.42 -7.31
N THR A 628 -13.65 7.69 -8.39
CA THR A 628 -13.71 8.24 -9.76
C THR A 628 -15.14 8.62 -10.15
N VAL A 629 -16.14 7.83 -9.76
CA VAL A 629 -17.57 8.16 -9.95
C VAL A 629 -17.96 9.39 -9.12
N ILE A 630 -17.52 9.46 -7.86
CA ILE A 630 -17.75 10.61 -6.99
C ILE A 630 -17.15 11.88 -7.61
N GLN A 631 -15.91 11.82 -8.11
CA GLN A 631 -15.27 12.94 -8.79
C GLN A 631 -16.04 13.38 -10.04
N ALA A 632 -16.53 12.44 -10.85
CA ALA A 632 -17.38 12.79 -12.00
C ALA A 632 -18.64 13.58 -11.58
N MET A 633 -19.30 13.15 -10.50
CA MET A 633 -20.46 13.86 -9.95
C MET A 633 -20.09 15.23 -9.37
N GLN A 634 -18.93 15.34 -8.72
CA GLN A 634 -18.40 16.60 -8.18
C GLN A 634 -18.12 17.60 -9.32
N GLU A 635 -17.44 17.19 -10.37
CA GLU A 635 -17.13 18.04 -11.53
C GLU A 635 -18.42 18.49 -12.24
N TRP A 636 -19.39 17.58 -12.43
CA TRP A 636 -20.69 17.96 -12.96
C TRP A 636 -21.41 18.99 -12.08
N LEU A 637 -21.42 18.78 -10.76
CA LEU A 637 -22.11 19.67 -9.83
C LEU A 637 -21.54 21.09 -9.84
N LEU A 638 -20.21 21.23 -10.00
CA LEU A 638 -19.55 22.54 -10.09
C LEU A 638 -19.79 23.26 -11.41
N ASP A 639 -19.91 22.51 -12.49
CA ASP A 639 -20.21 23.03 -13.82
C ASP A 639 -21.71 23.36 -14.02
N SER A 640 -22.56 22.78 -13.19
CA SER A 640 -24.01 22.97 -13.21
C SER A 640 -24.48 24.28 -12.53
N PRO A 641 -25.71 24.76 -12.81
CA PRO A 641 -26.29 25.92 -12.11
C PRO A 641 -26.66 25.62 -10.65
N TYR A 642 -26.50 24.38 -10.18
CA TYR A 642 -26.84 23.99 -8.81
C TYR A 642 -25.85 24.50 -7.76
N ALA A 643 -24.62 24.83 -8.17
CA ALA A 643 -23.61 25.44 -7.30
C ALA A 643 -23.74 26.97 -7.18
N GLU A 644 -24.55 27.62 -8.04
CA GLU A 644 -24.72 29.07 -8.02
C GLU A 644 -25.34 29.57 -6.72
N GLY A 645 -24.77 30.64 -6.17
CA GLY A 645 -25.24 31.28 -4.93
C GLY A 645 -24.75 30.63 -3.64
N LEU A 646 -23.98 29.53 -3.71
CA LEU A 646 -23.25 29.01 -2.55
C LEU A 646 -22.03 29.90 -2.25
N VAL A 647 -21.82 30.21 -0.97
CA VAL A 647 -20.73 31.08 -0.51
C VAL A 647 -19.63 30.21 0.07
N ASP A 648 -18.42 30.31 -0.49
CA ASP A 648 -17.26 29.50 -0.09
C ASP A 648 -17.58 28.00 0.11
N PRO A 649 -18.16 27.32 -0.90
CA PRO A 649 -18.63 25.97 -0.70
C PRO A 649 -17.49 24.96 -0.54
N ALA A 650 -17.79 23.85 0.13
CA ALA A 650 -16.93 22.68 0.24
C ALA A 650 -17.72 21.39 -0.06
N PHE A 651 -17.03 20.40 -0.61
CA PHE A 651 -17.57 19.05 -0.69
C PHE A 651 -17.47 18.36 0.66
N VAL A 652 -18.57 17.75 1.08
CA VAL A 652 -18.65 16.94 2.30
C VAL A 652 -19.21 15.57 1.97
N LEU A 653 -18.79 14.55 2.72
CA LEU A 653 -19.40 13.23 2.58
C LEU A 653 -20.86 13.30 3.10
N PRO A 654 -21.84 12.89 2.29
CA PRO A 654 -23.24 12.99 2.69
C PRO A 654 -23.57 12.13 3.93
N VAL A 655 -23.97 12.77 5.01
CA VAL A 655 -24.51 12.08 6.20
C VAL A 655 -25.85 11.46 5.87
N ASP A 656 -26.09 10.28 6.44
CA ASP A 656 -27.34 9.53 6.34
C ASP A 656 -27.73 9.08 4.93
N ALA A 657 -26.79 9.04 3.99
CA ALA A 657 -26.98 8.54 2.63
C ALA A 657 -26.27 7.17 2.46
N PRO A 658 -26.95 6.04 2.71
CA PRO A 658 -26.38 4.73 2.42
C PRO A 658 -26.21 4.54 0.91
N PHE A 659 -25.09 3.93 0.50
CA PHE A 659 -24.87 3.50 -0.88
C PHE A 659 -24.40 2.06 -0.92
N THR A 660 -24.69 1.36 -2.03
CA THR A 660 -24.32 -0.04 -2.24
C THR A 660 -23.39 -0.14 -3.44
N TRP A 661 -22.37 -0.99 -3.34
CA TRP A 661 -21.52 -1.35 -4.48
C TRP A 661 -21.51 -2.86 -4.71
N LYS A 662 -21.30 -3.27 -5.95
CA LYS A 662 -21.05 -4.66 -6.35
C LYS A 662 -19.87 -4.73 -7.31
N TYR A 663 -19.03 -5.73 -7.12
CA TYR A 663 -17.90 -6.04 -7.99
C TYR A 663 -18.04 -7.47 -8.54
N ARG A 664 -17.99 -7.62 -9.85
CA ARG A 664 -17.95 -8.91 -10.57
C ARG A 664 -16.79 -8.97 -11.56
N GLY A 665 -15.70 -8.32 -11.21
CA GLY A 665 -14.45 -8.42 -11.94
C GLY A 665 -13.37 -7.53 -11.34
N GLN A 666 -12.24 -7.48 -12.03
CA GLN A 666 -11.07 -6.73 -11.61
C GLN A 666 -10.44 -5.98 -12.80
N PHE A 667 -9.71 -4.91 -12.47
CA PHE A 667 -8.86 -4.19 -13.41
C PHE A 667 -7.39 -4.51 -13.17
N LEU A 668 -6.75 -5.11 -14.16
CA LEU A 668 -5.33 -5.42 -14.20
C LEU A 668 -4.56 -4.31 -14.93
N PRO A 669 -3.23 -4.20 -14.71
CA PRO A 669 -2.37 -3.27 -15.45
C PRO A 669 -2.49 -3.39 -16.99
N THR A 670 -2.92 -4.55 -17.49
CA THR A 670 -3.01 -4.87 -18.91
C THR A 670 -4.40 -4.65 -19.52
N ASP A 671 -5.40 -4.23 -18.74
CA ASP A 671 -6.79 -4.10 -19.25
C ASP A 671 -7.01 -2.87 -20.15
N GLY A 672 -6.03 -1.97 -20.25
CA GLY A 672 -5.98 -0.90 -21.26
C GLY A 672 -6.82 0.34 -20.94
N GLU A 673 -8.11 0.20 -20.67
CA GLU A 673 -8.99 1.32 -20.31
C GLU A 673 -10.04 0.97 -19.26
N THR A 674 -10.45 1.98 -18.51
CA THR A 674 -11.64 1.98 -17.67
C THR A 674 -12.68 2.89 -18.29
N ARG A 675 -13.94 2.47 -18.33
CA ARG A 675 -15.07 3.31 -18.71
C ARG A 675 -16.08 3.36 -17.59
N LEU A 676 -16.61 4.53 -17.29
CA LEU A 676 -17.71 4.69 -16.33
C LEU A 676 -18.91 5.36 -16.97
N GLU A 677 -20.08 5.07 -16.41
CA GLU A 677 -21.28 5.85 -16.62
C GLU A 677 -21.95 6.17 -15.29
N VAL A 678 -22.55 7.35 -15.20
CA VAL A 678 -23.30 7.81 -14.04
C VAL A 678 -24.66 8.30 -14.50
N HIS A 679 -25.72 7.80 -13.86
CA HIS A 679 -27.09 8.22 -14.05
C HIS A 679 -27.52 9.04 -12.84
N LEU A 680 -27.55 10.36 -12.99
CA LEU A 680 -28.04 11.24 -11.95
C LEU A 680 -29.51 10.92 -11.69
N LYS A 681 -29.87 10.72 -10.43
CA LYS A 681 -31.16 10.16 -9.99
C LYS A 681 -32.01 11.19 -9.26
N GLU A 682 -31.39 11.98 -8.40
CA GLU A 682 -32.10 12.98 -7.60
C GLU A 682 -31.18 14.14 -7.26
N ILE A 683 -31.72 15.36 -7.33
CA ILE A 683 -31.01 16.59 -6.95
C ILE A 683 -31.85 17.32 -5.89
N ARG A 684 -31.36 17.31 -4.64
CA ARG A 684 -32.03 17.97 -3.50
C ARG A 684 -31.33 19.28 -3.16
N ARG A 685 -32.09 20.36 -3.09
CA ARG A 685 -31.61 21.69 -2.68
C ARG A 685 -32.21 22.06 -1.33
N ALA A 686 -31.41 22.70 -0.49
CA ALA A 686 -31.84 23.35 0.74
C ALA A 686 -30.97 24.61 0.97
N PRO A 687 -31.32 25.50 1.92
CA PRO A 687 -30.53 26.70 2.16
C PRO A 687 -29.05 26.38 2.37
N GLY A 688 -28.20 26.96 1.51
CA GLY A 688 -26.74 26.81 1.54
C GLY A 688 -26.21 25.43 1.14
N ARG A 689 -27.01 24.51 0.59
CA ARG A 689 -26.54 23.16 0.23
C ARG A 689 -27.29 22.51 -0.92
N VAL A 690 -26.58 21.62 -1.61
CA VAL A 690 -27.14 20.73 -2.63
C VAL A 690 -26.57 19.32 -2.47
N ARG A 691 -27.44 18.31 -2.56
CA ARG A 691 -27.08 16.89 -2.57
C ARG A 691 -27.56 16.26 -3.87
N VAL A 692 -26.68 15.47 -4.50
CA VAL A 692 -26.97 14.76 -5.74
C VAL A 692 -26.75 13.28 -5.49
N THR A 693 -27.75 12.45 -5.82
CA THR A 693 -27.67 10.99 -5.75
C THR A 693 -27.69 10.42 -7.16
N ALA A 694 -26.95 9.34 -7.40
CA ALA A 694 -26.84 8.69 -8.69
C ALA A 694 -26.66 7.18 -8.57
N ASP A 695 -26.92 6.49 -9.67
CA ASP A 695 -26.45 5.11 -9.88
C ASP A 695 -25.36 5.11 -10.94
N ALA A 696 -24.38 4.23 -10.80
CA ALA A 696 -23.24 4.17 -11.71
C ALA A 696 -22.86 2.75 -12.08
N SER A 697 -22.11 2.63 -13.18
CA SER A 697 -21.50 1.38 -13.60
C SER A 697 -20.11 1.63 -14.15
N VAL A 698 -19.22 0.64 -14.03
CA VAL A 698 -17.86 0.73 -14.53
C VAL A 698 -17.51 -0.54 -15.31
N TRP A 699 -16.82 -0.36 -16.43
CA TRP A 699 -16.44 -1.38 -17.39
C TRP A 699 -14.93 -1.44 -17.57
N LYS A 700 -14.45 -2.65 -17.82
CA LYS A 700 -13.28 -2.88 -18.66
C LYS A 700 -13.74 -3.18 -20.09
N PRO A 701 -12.84 -3.22 -21.09
CA PRO A 701 -13.25 -3.47 -22.48
C PRO A 701 -14.18 -4.70 -22.61
N GLY A 702 -15.41 -4.44 -23.06
CA GLY A 702 -16.43 -5.47 -23.30
C GLY A 702 -17.15 -6.04 -22.07
N LEU A 703 -16.81 -5.65 -20.84
CA LEU A 703 -17.36 -6.28 -19.62
C LEU A 703 -17.68 -5.26 -18.52
N ARG A 704 -18.96 -5.18 -18.13
CA ARG A 704 -19.41 -4.39 -16.96
C ARG A 704 -19.04 -5.14 -15.70
N ILE A 705 -18.28 -4.50 -14.81
CA ILE A 705 -17.76 -5.16 -13.62
C ILE A 705 -18.16 -4.49 -12.32
N TYR A 706 -18.43 -3.18 -12.31
CA TYR A 706 -18.90 -2.47 -11.11
C TYR A 706 -20.32 -1.95 -11.30
N GLU A 707 -21.10 -1.98 -10.22
CA GLU A 707 -22.42 -1.36 -10.10
C GLU A 707 -22.46 -0.62 -8.75
N LEU A 708 -22.80 0.67 -8.80
CA LEU A 708 -23.01 1.51 -7.62
C LEU A 708 -24.46 1.97 -7.62
N ILE A 709 -25.13 1.85 -6.47
CA ILE A 709 -26.51 2.27 -6.28
C ILE A 709 -26.54 3.31 -5.16
N ASP A 710 -27.25 4.40 -5.42
CA ASP A 710 -27.43 5.53 -4.49
C ASP A 710 -26.12 6.16 -4.00
N VAL A 711 -25.08 6.21 -4.85
CA VAL A 711 -23.88 7.01 -4.55
C VAL A 711 -24.27 8.48 -4.52
N ALA A 712 -23.76 9.24 -3.55
CA ALA A 712 -24.15 10.62 -3.34
C ALA A 712 -22.95 11.56 -3.16
N VAL A 713 -23.13 12.80 -3.61
CA VAL A 713 -22.22 13.92 -3.35
C VAL A 713 -22.99 15.10 -2.76
N GLU A 714 -22.35 15.84 -1.86
CA GLU A 714 -22.95 17.03 -1.25
C GLU A 714 -21.98 18.21 -1.33
N LEU A 715 -22.47 19.32 -1.85
CA LEU A 715 -21.78 20.60 -1.90
C LEU A 715 -22.49 21.57 -0.96
N ARG A 716 -21.75 22.15 -0.02
CA ARG A 716 -22.31 22.93 1.08
C ARG A 716 -21.51 24.20 1.33
N THR A 717 -22.23 25.31 1.51
CA THR A 717 -21.68 26.59 1.99
C THR A 717 -21.01 26.38 3.34
N ASP A 718 -19.84 26.99 3.57
CA ASP A 718 -19.18 26.91 4.87
C ASP A 718 -20.13 27.32 6.02
N GLY A 719 -20.14 26.55 7.10
CA GLY A 719 -21.02 26.74 8.26
C GLY A 719 -22.52 26.44 8.07
N ALA A 720 -22.97 26.03 6.87
CA ALA A 720 -24.36 25.59 6.71
C ALA A 720 -24.62 24.27 7.43
N ALA A 721 -25.83 24.11 7.98
CA ALA A 721 -26.20 22.91 8.74
C ALA A 721 -26.20 21.63 7.86
N PRO A 722 -25.87 20.46 8.44
CA PRO A 722 -26.08 19.16 7.80
C PRO A 722 -27.56 18.93 7.44
N TRP A 723 -27.82 17.90 6.65
CA TRP A 723 -29.18 17.48 6.29
C TRP A 723 -30.00 16.98 7.47
#